data_AF-A0A0M8VS10-F1
#
_entry.id   AF-A0A0M8VS10-F1
#
_cell.length_a   1.000
_cell.length_b   1.000
_cell.length_c   1.000
_cell.angle_alpha   90.00
_cell.angle_beta   90.00
_cell.angle_gamma   90.00
#
_symmetry.space_group_name_H-M   'P 1'
#
loop_
_entity.id
_entity.type
_entity.pdbx_description
1 polymer ?
#
loop_
_entity_poly.entity_id
_entity_poly.type
_entity_poly.pdbx_seq_one_letter_code
_entity_poly.pdbx_strand_id
1 'polypeptide(L)'
;MAGSQPTPADTAREAVVEEALRRLDLDARTRLLAGQDMWTLPALPEIGLKPLVMSDGPIGVRGVRWSADDPSVALPSPTALAATWDPELARRAGVLLAQEARRKGVHVLLAPTVNLHRSPLGGRHFEAYSEDPYLTGVIGAGYVTGVQSGGVGTTVKHFVANDAETDRFTVNNLVSERALRELYLAPFEAIVENAHPWGIMTAYNSVNGTTMTEHHYLVNEVLRGEWGFDGFNVSDWMAARDTVGDINGGLDVAMPGPRTVYGPALAQAVRDGRVAEDTVDAAVRRVLRLAARVGILAGAEPVVAEPPAPVDGEALAREIARRSFVLVRNEGGALPLRQNGTVALIGAAARDARVLGGGSATVFPARIVSPLDGLTAALPDGALTYAVGADPATELAVADRGFTLRTVCRDTEGTVIGTRSAPGGLVQWMGSDLPDGVTYDTLYTVELTGTFTPRESGPHTFGIKGAGAFTLTVDGTTYFDDVQRPDKDDPFEALFGAPVPRAQAELTAGEPVEVSLTHVVQLPDGVPMEVVTFALAHSAPRRDPDELIAEAVEAARAADTAVVVVATTDRVESEGFDRTDLRLPGRQDDLVRMVAAANPNTVVVVNSGSPVELPWRDEVAAVLLTWFPGQEGGSALAEVLTGAHEPGGRLPTTWGSLAAAPVTQVTPADGELPYTEGVFIGHRAWERAGRTPSYPFGHGLGYTDWAYETLAADGTTARVGLRNTGERPGREVVQVYVRPAEPDPERPARLLAGFASVEAGPGESVEVTVALPRRAFEVWDETAKAWVFVKGSYEITAGRSIADRGLTAPINV
;
A
#
# COMPACT_ATOMS: atom_id res chain seq x y z
N MET A 1 -24.47 -4.53 20.25
CA MET A 1 -23.19 -5.12 20.70
C MET A 1 -22.99 -4.79 22.17
N ALA A 2 -22.48 -5.73 22.98
CA ALA A 2 -22.11 -5.46 24.36
C ALA A 2 -20.64 -5.03 24.37
N GLY A 3 -20.36 -3.72 24.38
CA GLY A 3 -19.00 -3.23 24.57
C GLY A 3 -18.43 -3.82 25.85
N SER A 4 -17.17 -4.28 25.82
CA SER A 4 -16.49 -4.72 27.04
C SER A 4 -16.57 -3.60 28.07
N GLN A 5 -17.03 -3.89 29.28
CA GLN A 5 -17.07 -2.86 30.32
C GLN A 5 -15.67 -2.27 30.52
N PRO A 6 -15.54 -0.94 30.64
CA PRO A 6 -14.24 -0.30 30.80
C PRO A 6 -13.54 -0.85 32.03
N THR A 7 -12.25 -1.18 31.88
CA THR A 7 -11.45 -1.68 33.00
C THR A 7 -11.20 -0.54 34.02
N PRO A 8 -10.76 -0.86 35.26
CA PRO A 8 -10.33 0.18 36.20
C PRO A 8 -9.23 1.09 35.64
N ALA A 9 -8.33 0.52 34.82
CA ALA A 9 -7.27 1.28 34.14
C ALA A 9 -7.85 2.22 33.06
N ASP A 10 -8.84 1.77 32.29
CA ASP A 10 -9.51 2.63 31.30
C ASP A 10 -10.24 3.78 32.00
N THR A 11 -10.92 3.50 33.11
CA THR A 11 -11.60 4.51 33.94
C THR A 11 -10.61 5.54 34.49
N ALA A 12 -9.44 5.10 34.95
CA ALA A 12 -8.39 5.98 35.46
C ALA A 12 -7.81 6.88 34.35
N ARG A 13 -7.56 6.34 33.16
CA ARG A 13 -7.11 7.13 31.99
C ARG A 13 -8.16 8.16 31.60
N GLU A 14 -9.43 7.77 31.53
CA GLU A 14 -10.51 8.70 31.17
C GLU A 14 -10.66 9.83 32.20
N ALA A 15 -10.47 9.56 33.49
CA ALA A 15 -10.48 10.60 34.52
C ALA A 15 -9.36 11.65 34.31
N VAL A 16 -8.17 11.23 33.86
CA VAL A 16 -7.06 12.13 33.50
C VAL A 16 -7.41 12.95 32.25
N VAL A 17 -8.05 12.32 31.25
CA VAL A 17 -8.53 13.01 30.05
C VAL A 17 -9.52 14.12 30.39
N GLU A 18 -10.52 13.85 31.24
CA GLU A 18 -11.52 14.86 31.65
C GLU A 18 -10.91 16.00 32.48
N GLU A 19 -9.93 15.69 33.34
CA GLU A 19 -9.20 16.73 34.08
C GLU A 19 -8.34 17.60 33.16
N ALA A 20 -7.66 17.00 32.18
CA ALA A 20 -6.89 17.72 31.18
C ALA A 20 -7.80 18.63 30.34
N LEU A 21 -8.93 18.12 29.85
CA LEU A 21 -9.90 18.89 29.08
C LEU A 21 -10.40 20.13 29.84
N ARG A 22 -10.75 19.98 31.13
CA ARG A 22 -11.23 21.09 31.98
C ARG A 22 -10.21 22.21 32.20
N ARG A 23 -8.92 21.95 31.97
CA ARG A 23 -7.82 22.91 32.17
C ARG A 23 -7.49 23.70 30.91
N LEU A 24 -7.98 23.28 29.75
CA LEU A 24 -7.72 23.96 28.47
C LEU A 24 -8.75 25.07 28.24
N ASP A 25 -8.28 26.23 27.80
CA ASP A 25 -9.16 27.24 27.24
C ASP A 25 -9.60 26.87 25.81
N LEU A 26 -10.48 27.68 25.21
CA LEU A 26 -10.99 27.43 23.86
C LEU A 26 -9.87 27.45 22.80
N ASP A 27 -8.93 28.39 22.88
CA ASP A 27 -7.88 28.53 21.85
C ASP A 27 -6.87 27.37 21.92
N ALA A 28 -6.56 26.87 23.12
CA ALA A 28 -5.74 25.67 23.31
C ALA A 28 -6.45 24.41 22.79
N ARG A 29 -7.75 24.27 23.09
CA ARG A 29 -8.60 23.18 22.59
C ARG A 29 -8.59 23.13 21.07
N THR A 30 -8.94 24.21 20.39
CA THR A 30 -9.01 24.22 18.91
C THR A 30 -7.64 24.13 18.25
N ARG A 31 -6.58 24.64 18.90
CA ARG A 31 -5.20 24.49 18.43
C ARG A 31 -4.74 23.03 18.45
N LEU A 32 -5.15 22.23 19.44
CA LEU A 32 -4.83 20.80 19.49
C LEU A 32 -5.43 20.00 18.32
N LEU A 33 -6.58 20.46 17.79
CA LEU A 33 -7.25 19.82 16.67
C LEU A 33 -6.63 20.17 15.30
N ALA A 34 -5.73 21.15 15.27
CA ALA A 34 -5.03 21.57 14.06
C ALA A 34 -3.63 20.95 14.01
N GLY A 35 -3.21 20.49 12.82
CA GLY A 35 -1.81 20.20 12.57
C GLY A 35 -0.92 21.38 12.98
N GLN A 36 0.15 21.11 13.71
CA GLN A 36 1.23 22.07 13.95
C GLN A 36 2.11 22.20 12.70
N ASP A 37 2.37 21.06 12.06
CA ASP A 37 3.18 20.91 10.85
C ASP A 37 2.65 19.74 10.02
N MET A 38 3.49 19.18 9.14
CA MET A 38 3.12 18.06 8.28
C MET A 38 2.71 16.80 9.04
N TRP A 39 3.24 16.56 10.25
CA TRP A 39 3.20 15.25 10.90
C TRP A 39 2.86 15.31 12.39
N THR A 40 2.66 16.50 12.96
CA THR A 40 2.64 16.68 14.41
C THR A 40 1.46 17.52 14.87
N LEU A 41 0.82 17.10 15.97
CA LEU A 41 -0.07 17.95 16.77
C LEU A 41 0.71 18.60 17.92
N PRO A 42 0.34 19.83 18.33
CA PRO A 42 1.16 20.62 19.23
C PRO A 42 1.20 20.05 20.66
N ALA A 43 2.30 20.33 21.37
CA ALA A 43 2.36 20.15 22.82
C ALA A 43 1.45 21.15 23.55
N LEU A 44 0.93 20.76 24.70
CA LEU A 44 0.22 21.63 25.65
C LEU A 44 0.81 21.44 27.06
N PRO A 45 1.88 22.19 27.41
CA PRO A 45 2.56 22.07 28.69
C PRO A 45 1.64 22.27 29.91
N GLU A 46 0.61 23.10 29.77
CA GLU A 46 -0.40 23.39 30.78
C GLU A 46 -1.18 22.15 31.25
N ILE A 47 -1.20 21.06 30.47
CA ILE A 47 -1.78 19.76 30.85
C ILE A 47 -0.73 18.63 30.81
N GLY A 48 0.55 18.97 30.59
CA GLY A 48 1.62 18.00 30.45
C GLY A 48 1.50 17.12 29.20
N LEU A 49 0.85 17.61 28.14
CA LEU A 49 0.76 16.92 26.85
C LEU A 49 2.02 17.19 26.02
N LYS A 50 2.73 16.14 25.62
CA LYS A 50 3.83 16.21 24.64
C LYS A 50 3.29 16.24 23.20
N PRO A 51 4.10 16.63 22.20
CA PRO A 51 3.66 16.59 20.81
C PRO A 51 3.22 15.18 20.39
N LEU A 52 2.12 15.09 19.65
CA LEU A 52 1.63 13.84 19.08
C LEU A 52 2.11 13.74 17.64
N VAL A 53 2.86 12.70 17.33
CA VAL A 53 3.52 12.51 16.02
C VAL A 53 2.85 11.38 15.26
N MET A 54 2.50 11.64 14.00
CA MET A 54 1.97 10.66 13.05
C MET A 54 2.90 10.48 11.86
N SER A 55 2.88 9.32 11.22
CA SER A 55 3.72 9.05 10.04
C SER A 55 3.11 7.99 9.14
N ASP A 56 3.38 8.09 7.84
CA ASP A 56 3.17 6.99 6.90
C ASP A 56 4.23 5.88 7.07
N GLY A 57 4.00 4.66 6.60
CA GLY A 57 2.82 4.17 5.89
C GLY A 57 2.72 2.64 5.96
N PRO A 58 1.89 2.00 5.14
CA PRO A 58 1.40 0.65 5.41
C PRO A 58 2.47 -0.46 5.41
N ILE A 59 3.65 -0.22 4.82
CA ILE A 59 4.71 -1.22 4.66
C ILE A 59 6.02 -0.90 5.40
N GLY A 60 6.05 0.16 6.20
CA GLY A 60 7.25 0.62 6.91
C GLY A 60 7.02 2.03 7.48
N VAL A 61 7.84 2.46 8.44
CA VAL A 61 7.65 3.77 9.08
C VAL A 61 8.62 4.77 8.45
N ARG A 62 8.11 5.69 7.63
CA ARG A 62 8.94 6.72 6.99
C ARG A 62 9.55 7.64 8.05
N GLY A 63 8.78 8.03 9.05
CA GLY A 63 9.11 9.08 10.01
C GLY A 63 8.60 10.45 9.56
N VAL A 64 9.14 11.51 10.15
CA VAL A 64 8.71 12.89 9.88
C VAL A 64 9.56 13.62 8.83
N ARG A 65 10.59 12.95 8.29
CA ARG A 65 11.52 13.49 7.30
C ARG A 65 11.56 12.62 6.06
N TRP A 66 11.70 13.23 4.89
CA TRP A 66 11.97 12.51 3.64
C TRP A 66 13.48 12.26 3.49
N SER A 67 14.04 11.33 4.28
CA SER A 67 15.47 11.01 4.28
C SER A 67 15.74 9.51 4.47
N ALA A 68 16.82 9.02 3.84
CA ALA A 68 17.36 7.68 4.08
C ALA A 68 18.38 7.61 5.23
N ASP A 69 18.66 8.73 5.92
CA ASP A 69 19.57 8.75 7.08
C ASP A 69 19.07 7.89 8.25
N ASP A 70 17.75 7.69 8.32
CA ASP A 70 17.08 6.84 9.30
C ASP A 70 16.22 5.77 8.59
N PRO A 71 16.85 4.72 8.04
CA PRO A 71 16.16 3.73 7.23
C PRO A 71 15.10 2.98 8.04
N SER A 72 14.09 2.43 7.36
CA SER A 72 13.07 1.57 7.97
C SER A 72 12.90 0.28 7.19
N VAL A 73 12.39 -0.76 7.85
CA VAL A 73 12.09 -2.02 7.16
C VAL A 73 11.02 -1.78 6.10
N ALA A 74 11.28 -2.24 4.87
CA ALA A 74 10.30 -2.26 3.79
C ALA A 74 9.67 -3.66 3.67
N LEU A 75 8.48 -3.81 4.23
CA LEU A 75 7.66 -5.01 4.13
C LEU A 75 7.08 -5.19 2.73
N PRO A 76 6.63 -6.40 2.37
CA PRO A 76 5.81 -6.61 1.18
C PRO A 76 4.55 -5.75 1.19
N SER A 77 4.07 -5.38 -0.01
CA SER A 77 2.85 -4.59 -0.21
C SER A 77 1.62 -5.18 0.51
N PRO A 78 0.60 -4.37 0.86
CA PRO A 78 -0.65 -4.86 1.44
C PRO A 78 -1.35 -5.92 0.58
N THR A 79 -1.32 -5.81 -0.75
CA THR A 79 -1.81 -6.87 -1.64
C THR A 79 -1.01 -8.18 -1.46
N ALA A 80 0.32 -8.11 -1.33
CA ALA A 80 1.14 -9.27 -1.02
C ALA A 80 0.80 -9.87 0.36
N LEU A 81 0.62 -9.01 1.37
CA LEU A 81 0.24 -9.47 2.71
C LEU A 81 -1.14 -10.15 2.69
N ALA A 82 -2.11 -9.63 1.93
CA ALA A 82 -3.40 -10.27 1.73
C ALA A 82 -3.28 -11.62 1.02
N ALA A 83 -2.37 -11.73 0.04
CA ALA A 83 -2.12 -12.97 -0.69
C ALA A 83 -1.58 -14.10 0.21
N THR A 84 -1.13 -13.79 1.42
CA THR A 84 -0.77 -14.80 2.43
C THR A 84 -2.01 -15.48 3.01
N TRP A 85 -3.17 -14.82 3.08
CA TRP A 85 -4.37 -15.31 3.78
C TRP A 85 -4.06 -15.72 5.24
N ASP A 86 -3.25 -14.90 5.92
CA ASP A 86 -2.72 -15.18 7.26
C ASP A 86 -2.83 -13.94 8.17
N PRO A 87 -3.95 -13.79 8.93
CA PRO A 87 -4.13 -12.65 9.84
C PRO A 87 -3.11 -12.62 10.97
N GLU A 88 -2.54 -13.76 11.36
CA GLU A 88 -1.51 -13.82 12.39
C GLU A 88 -0.16 -13.29 11.85
N LEU A 89 0.16 -13.58 10.59
CA LEU A 89 1.32 -12.98 9.96
C LEU A 89 1.15 -11.45 9.81
N ALA A 90 -0.05 -10.98 9.47
CA ALA A 90 -0.37 -9.55 9.47
C ALA A 90 -0.21 -8.92 10.87
N ARG A 91 -0.59 -9.63 11.93
CA ARG A 91 -0.35 -9.20 13.32
C ARG A 91 1.14 -9.07 13.64
N ARG A 92 1.96 -10.05 13.23
CA ARG A 92 3.42 -9.97 13.40
C ARG A 92 4.04 -8.81 12.62
N ALA A 93 3.55 -8.54 11.41
CA ALA A 93 3.93 -7.35 10.65
C ALA A 93 3.61 -6.06 11.41
N GLY A 94 2.41 -5.96 11.99
CA GLY A 94 2.02 -4.83 12.83
C GLY A 94 2.92 -4.64 14.06
N VAL A 95 3.32 -5.72 14.73
CA VAL A 95 4.27 -5.64 15.87
C VAL A 95 5.62 -5.05 15.45
N LEU A 96 6.17 -5.49 14.30
CA LEU A 96 7.41 -4.93 13.75
C LEU A 96 7.26 -3.44 13.43
N LEU A 97 6.13 -3.04 12.85
CA LEU A 97 5.87 -1.64 12.52
C LEU A 97 5.73 -0.76 13.76
N ALA A 98 5.14 -1.28 14.85
CA ALA A 98 5.12 -0.58 16.12
C ALA A 98 6.53 -0.44 16.72
N GLN A 99 7.38 -1.46 16.59
CA GLN A 99 8.79 -1.38 16.98
C GLN A 99 9.51 -0.25 16.21
N GLU A 100 9.34 -0.17 14.89
CA GLU A 100 9.90 0.89 14.06
C GLU A 100 9.33 2.27 14.41
N ALA A 101 8.02 2.38 14.63
CA ALA A 101 7.37 3.62 15.03
C ALA A 101 7.91 4.16 16.35
N ARG A 102 8.05 3.29 17.37
CA ARG A 102 8.64 3.69 18.66
C ARG A 102 10.08 4.13 18.52
N ARG A 103 10.89 3.42 17.72
CA ARG A 103 12.28 3.79 17.43
C ARG A 103 12.38 5.20 16.84
N LYS A 104 11.40 5.59 16.01
CA LYS A 104 11.30 6.89 15.36
C LYS A 104 10.50 7.95 16.13
N GLY A 105 10.02 7.66 17.35
CA GLY A 105 9.19 8.59 18.13
C GLY A 105 7.80 8.87 17.53
N VAL A 106 7.31 7.96 16.68
CA VAL A 106 5.98 8.03 16.06
C VAL A 106 4.95 7.38 16.99
N HIS A 107 3.83 8.07 17.20
CA HIS A 107 2.74 7.63 18.08
C HIS A 107 1.57 7.06 17.31
N VAL A 108 1.39 7.46 16.05
CA VAL A 108 0.31 7.00 15.17
C VAL A 108 0.86 6.63 13.80
N LEU A 109 0.56 5.42 13.34
CA LEU A 109 0.85 4.96 11.99
C LEU A 109 -0.38 5.18 11.10
N LEU A 110 -0.20 5.86 9.97
CA LEU A 110 -1.25 6.18 9.00
C LEU A 110 -1.54 4.98 8.08
N ALA A 111 -2.00 3.90 8.69
CA ALA A 111 -2.24 2.60 8.08
C ALA A 111 -3.22 1.80 8.98
N PRO A 112 -3.83 0.71 8.48
CA PRO A 112 -3.75 0.18 7.12
C PRO A 112 -4.73 0.82 6.12
N THR A 113 -4.44 0.69 4.82
CA THR A 113 -5.33 1.10 3.72
C THR A 113 -6.26 -0.05 3.35
N VAL A 114 -7.59 0.12 3.55
CA VAL A 114 -8.60 -0.95 3.44
C VAL A 114 -9.72 -0.64 2.42
N ASN A 115 -9.47 0.32 1.52
CA ASN A 115 -10.23 0.47 0.29
C ASN A 115 -10.21 -0.83 -0.53
N LEU A 116 -11.19 -1.04 -1.41
CA LEU A 116 -11.34 -2.32 -2.12
C LEU A 116 -10.78 -2.23 -3.54
N HIS A 117 -10.30 -3.36 -4.05
CA HIS A 117 -9.92 -3.51 -5.46
C HIS A 117 -11.19 -3.52 -6.36
N ARG A 118 -11.85 -2.38 -6.50
CA ARG A 118 -13.07 -2.21 -7.29
C ARG A 118 -12.82 -2.40 -8.79
N SER A 119 -11.77 -1.76 -9.29
CA SER A 119 -11.32 -1.79 -10.69
C SER A 119 -9.86 -2.20 -10.75
N PRO A 120 -9.43 -3.01 -11.74
CA PRO A 120 -8.01 -3.34 -11.92
C PRO A 120 -7.16 -2.13 -12.36
N LEU A 121 -7.81 -1.01 -12.73
CA LEU A 121 -7.12 0.23 -13.12
C LEU A 121 -6.76 1.14 -11.93
N GLY A 122 -7.22 0.85 -10.71
CA GLY A 122 -7.02 1.73 -9.55
C GLY A 122 -5.53 1.98 -9.24
N GLY A 123 -5.13 3.24 -9.10
CA GLY A 123 -3.72 3.64 -8.92
C GLY A 123 -3.07 3.11 -7.64
N ARG A 124 -3.85 3.00 -6.55
CA ARG A 124 -3.41 2.50 -5.23
C ARG A 124 -3.79 1.05 -4.97
N HIS A 125 -4.05 0.28 -6.03
CA HIS A 125 -4.40 -1.13 -5.90
C HIS A 125 -3.37 -1.90 -5.06
N PHE A 126 -2.07 -1.65 -5.26
CA PHE A 126 -0.98 -2.27 -4.49
C PHE A 126 -1.04 -1.99 -2.98
N GLU A 127 -1.62 -0.86 -2.58
CA GLU A 127 -1.70 -0.38 -1.21
C GLU A 127 -2.94 -0.93 -0.47
N ALA A 128 -3.91 -1.45 -1.21
CA ALA A 128 -5.08 -2.14 -0.67
C ALA A 128 -4.86 -3.67 -0.60
N TYR A 129 -5.69 -4.36 0.17
CA TYR A 129 -5.54 -5.80 0.43
C TYR A 129 -6.21 -6.66 -0.64
N SER A 130 -7.51 -6.46 -0.90
CA SER A 130 -8.31 -7.39 -1.70
C SER A 130 -9.53 -6.72 -2.33
N GLU A 131 -10.08 -7.37 -3.36
CA GLU A 131 -11.44 -7.11 -3.86
C GLU A 131 -12.54 -7.61 -2.92
N ASP A 132 -12.19 -8.46 -1.94
CA ASP A 132 -13.13 -9.07 -1.01
C ASP A 132 -13.14 -8.36 0.36
N PRO A 133 -14.31 -7.89 0.83
CA PRO A 133 -14.38 -7.14 2.09
C PRO A 133 -14.07 -7.98 3.32
N TYR A 134 -14.38 -9.28 3.30
CA TYR A 134 -14.10 -10.17 4.44
C TYR A 134 -12.59 -10.41 4.57
N LEU A 135 -11.92 -10.76 3.46
CA LEU A 135 -10.46 -10.92 3.47
C LEU A 135 -9.75 -9.62 3.91
N THR A 136 -10.15 -8.48 3.35
CA THR A 136 -9.60 -7.16 3.73
C THR A 136 -9.79 -6.87 5.22
N GLY A 137 -11.00 -7.08 5.74
CA GLY A 137 -11.32 -6.84 7.15
C GLY A 137 -10.52 -7.73 8.10
N VAL A 138 -10.40 -9.02 7.82
CA VAL A 138 -9.69 -9.98 8.69
C VAL A 138 -8.18 -9.74 8.70
N ILE A 139 -7.56 -9.49 7.54
CA ILE A 139 -6.13 -9.19 7.46
C ILE A 139 -5.84 -7.81 8.08
N GLY A 140 -6.67 -6.80 7.79
CA GLY A 140 -6.55 -5.47 8.37
C GLY A 140 -6.71 -5.46 9.89
N ALA A 141 -7.62 -6.27 10.45
CA ALA A 141 -7.77 -6.42 11.89
C ALA A 141 -6.51 -6.99 12.54
N GLY A 142 -5.93 -8.06 11.95
CA GLY A 142 -4.64 -8.61 12.39
C GLY A 142 -3.54 -7.55 12.43
N TYR A 143 -3.40 -6.78 11.36
CA TYR A 143 -2.44 -5.67 11.27
C TYR A 143 -2.65 -4.64 12.40
N VAL A 144 -3.89 -4.15 12.58
CA VAL A 144 -4.23 -3.16 13.62
C VAL A 144 -3.92 -3.69 15.01
N THR A 145 -4.34 -4.91 15.33
CA THR A 145 -4.03 -5.56 16.61
C THR A 145 -2.52 -5.63 16.84
N GLY A 146 -1.75 -5.96 15.81
CA GLY A 146 -0.30 -6.00 15.86
C GLY A 146 0.31 -4.65 16.24
N VAL A 147 -0.03 -3.59 15.51
CA VAL A 147 0.52 -2.24 15.76
C VAL A 147 0.14 -1.74 17.15
N GLN A 148 -1.14 -1.85 17.52
CA GLN A 148 -1.63 -1.35 18.82
C GLN A 148 -1.09 -2.14 20.00
N SER A 149 -0.73 -3.41 19.82
CA SER A 149 -0.05 -4.20 20.86
C SER A 149 1.34 -3.66 21.21
N GLY A 150 1.97 -2.86 20.34
CA GLY A 150 3.20 -2.13 20.63
C GLY A 150 3.01 -0.75 21.26
N GLY A 151 1.76 -0.33 21.53
CA GLY A 151 1.46 0.99 22.11
C GLY A 151 1.48 2.13 21.10
N VAL A 152 1.31 1.81 19.81
CA VAL A 152 1.25 2.78 18.71
C VAL A 152 -0.17 2.75 18.13
N GLY A 153 -0.78 3.92 17.92
CA GLY A 153 -2.11 3.99 17.29
C GLY A 153 -2.04 3.69 15.81
N THR A 154 -3.13 3.15 15.26
CA THR A 154 -3.34 3.06 13.81
C THR A 154 -4.39 4.06 13.35
N THR A 155 -4.29 4.47 12.09
CA THR A 155 -5.34 5.21 11.40
C THR A 155 -5.79 4.43 10.17
N VAL A 156 -6.87 3.66 10.30
CA VAL A 156 -7.42 2.87 9.18
C VAL A 156 -7.96 3.82 8.11
N LYS A 157 -7.59 3.61 6.85
CA LYS A 157 -7.82 4.59 5.77
C LYS A 157 -8.26 3.95 4.44
N HIS A 158 -8.90 4.66 3.53
CA HIS A 158 -9.48 6.01 3.67
C HIS A 158 -11.00 5.85 3.73
N PHE A 159 -11.61 6.34 4.79
CA PHE A 159 -13.03 6.21 5.09
C PHE A 159 -13.81 7.31 4.35
N VAL A 160 -14.58 7.01 3.29
CA VAL A 160 -14.75 5.72 2.61
C VAL A 160 -14.92 5.94 1.10
N ALA A 161 -14.83 4.86 0.32
CA ALA A 161 -15.00 4.82 -1.14
C ALA A 161 -13.92 5.58 -1.93
N ASN A 162 -12.70 5.68 -1.41
CA ASN A 162 -11.54 6.18 -2.15
C ASN A 162 -10.90 5.06 -3.00
N ASP A 163 -11.67 4.50 -3.94
CA ASP A 163 -11.28 3.30 -4.70
C ASP A 163 -10.70 3.62 -6.09
N ALA A 164 -10.49 4.90 -6.41
CA ALA A 164 -9.86 5.43 -7.63
C ALA A 164 -9.15 6.77 -7.31
N GLU A 165 -8.09 7.09 -8.05
CA GLU A 165 -7.25 8.27 -7.79
C GLU A 165 -7.66 9.50 -8.61
N THR A 166 -8.24 9.29 -9.79
CA THR A 166 -8.64 10.36 -10.71
C THR A 166 -9.63 11.31 -10.03
N ASP A 167 -9.30 12.60 -9.99
CA ASP A 167 -10.07 13.66 -9.34
C ASP A 167 -10.42 13.40 -7.86
N ARG A 168 -9.65 12.56 -7.15
CA ARG A 168 -9.95 12.12 -5.77
C ARG A 168 -10.31 13.25 -4.79
N PHE A 169 -9.76 14.45 -4.99
CA PHE A 169 -10.03 15.63 -4.17
C PHE A 169 -11.45 16.18 -4.32
N THR A 170 -12.14 15.91 -5.42
CA THR A 170 -13.41 16.56 -5.77
C THR A 170 -14.49 15.60 -6.22
N VAL A 171 -14.13 14.36 -6.57
CA VAL A 171 -15.08 13.37 -7.06
C VAL A 171 -16.17 13.06 -6.04
N ASN A 172 -17.41 12.99 -6.51
CA ASN A 172 -18.56 12.49 -5.78
C ASN A 172 -18.87 11.05 -6.20
N ASN A 173 -18.58 10.10 -5.31
CA ASN A 173 -18.90 8.69 -5.55
C ASN A 173 -20.38 8.44 -5.23
N LEU A 174 -21.13 7.97 -6.24
CA LEU A 174 -22.55 7.64 -6.08
C LEU A 174 -22.69 6.15 -5.79
N VAL A 175 -22.96 5.82 -4.53
CA VAL A 175 -22.94 4.44 -4.01
C VAL A 175 -24.27 4.13 -3.34
N SER A 176 -24.95 3.06 -3.77
CA SER A 176 -26.14 2.56 -3.07
C SER A 176 -25.83 2.22 -1.62
N GLU A 177 -26.81 2.38 -0.71
CA GLU A 177 -26.58 2.12 0.72
C GLU A 177 -26.25 0.65 0.95
N ARG A 178 -26.87 -0.25 0.18
CA ARG A 178 -26.55 -1.68 0.20
C ARG A 178 -25.09 -1.96 -0.17
N ALA A 179 -24.59 -1.42 -1.30
CA ALA A 179 -23.20 -1.61 -1.68
C ALA A 179 -22.23 -0.96 -0.68
N LEU A 180 -22.59 0.22 -0.16
CA LEU A 180 -21.81 0.92 0.86
C LEU A 180 -21.64 0.06 2.11
N ARG A 181 -22.73 -0.56 2.61
CA ARG A 181 -22.75 -1.41 3.80
C ARG A 181 -22.12 -2.79 3.59
N GLU A 182 -22.43 -3.45 2.47
CA GLU A 182 -21.96 -4.82 2.18
C GLU A 182 -20.52 -4.89 1.68
N LEU A 183 -19.99 -3.80 1.10
CA LEU A 183 -18.63 -3.77 0.54
C LEU A 183 -17.74 -2.74 1.25
N TYR A 184 -17.96 -1.45 1.01
CA TYR A 184 -16.93 -0.43 1.28
C TYR A 184 -16.79 -0.08 2.76
N LEU A 185 -17.87 -0.17 3.54
CA LEU A 185 -17.86 -0.02 5.00
C LEU A 185 -17.47 -1.31 5.73
N ALA A 186 -17.66 -2.47 5.11
CA ALA A 186 -17.52 -3.77 5.78
C ALA A 186 -16.11 -4.03 6.35
N PRO A 187 -14.99 -3.68 5.67
CA PRO A 187 -13.66 -3.78 6.28
C PRO A 187 -13.49 -2.89 7.50
N PHE A 188 -14.02 -1.66 7.46
CA PHE A 188 -13.95 -0.73 8.60
C PHE A 188 -14.78 -1.24 9.77
N GLU A 189 -16.01 -1.71 9.53
CA GLU A 189 -16.88 -2.33 10.54
C GLU A 189 -16.16 -3.50 11.21
N ALA A 190 -15.62 -4.43 10.41
CA ALA A 190 -14.90 -5.59 10.92
C ALA A 190 -13.68 -5.21 11.77
N ILE A 191 -12.91 -4.21 11.36
CA ILE A 191 -11.73 -3.76 12.12
C ILE A 191 -12.16 -3.03 13.40
N VAL A 192 -13.20 -2.20 13.36
CA VAL A 192 -13.74 -1.54 14.56
C VAL A 192 -14.24 -2.55 15.58
N GLU A 193 -14.96 -3.58 15.13
CA GLU A 193 -15.49 -4.64 16.00
C GLU A 193 -14.38 -5.52 16.59
N ASN A 194 -13.38 -5.91 15.78
CA ASN A 194 -12.42 -6.97 16.17
C ASN A 194 -11.06 -6.45 16.64
N ALA A 195 -10.67 -5.22 16.30
CA ALA A 195 -9.35 -4.68 16.60
C ALA A 195 -9.36 -3.31 17.30
N HIS A 196 -10.52 -2.64 17.36
CA HIS A 196 -10.72 -1.34 18.04
C HIS A 196 -9.62 -0.32 17.66
N PRO A 197 -9.54 0.10 16.39
CA PRO A 197 -8.50 1.02 15.93
C PRO A 197 -8.61 2.34 16.70
N TRP A 198 -7.48 2.95 17.03
CA TRP A 198 -7.46 4.20 17.79
C TRP A 198 -7.74 5.41 16.90
N GLY A 199 -7.62 5.27 15.57
CA GLY A 199 -7.93 6.30 14.60
C GLY A 199 -8.53 5.78 13.29
N ILE A 200 -9.26 6.67 12.61
CA ILE A 200 -9.75 6.52 11.23
C ILE A 200 -9.35 7.77 10.43
N MET A 201 -8.99 7.60 9.16
CA MET A 201 -8.72 8.71 8.25
C MET A 201 -9.90 8.91 7.31
N THR A 202 -10.52 10.08 7.32
CA THR A 202 -11.58 10.43 6.36
C THR A 202 -10.98 10.72 4.99
N ALA A 203 -11.57 10.17 3.93
CA ALA A 203 -11.08 10.25 2.57
C ALA A 203 -11.20 11.65 1.94
N TYR A 204 -10.56 11.82 0.79
CA TYR A 204 -10.62 13.03 -0.03
C TYR A 204 -11.97 13.28 -0.71
N ASN A 205 -12.61 12.20 -1.17
CA ASN A 205 -13.78 12.25 -2.03
C ASN A 205 -15.06 12.63 -1.26
N SER A 206 -16.12 12.90 -2.01
CA SER A 206 -17.49 12.88 -1.50
C SER A 206 -18.13 11.51 -1.69
N VAL A 207 -19.12 11.21 -0.87
CA VAL A 207 -20.04 10.08 -1.06
C VAL A 207 -21.46 10.62 -1.04
N ASN A 208 -22.22 10.32 -2.09
CA ASN A 208 -23.63 10.71 -2.23
C ASN A 208 -23.89 12.21 -1.91
N GLY A 209 -22.99 13.09 -2.35
CA GLY A 209 -23.13 14.55 -2.29
C GLY A 209 -22.52 15.24 -1.06
N THR A 210 -21.91 14.51 -0.13
CA THR A 210 -21.23 15.10 1.05
C THR A 210 -19.75 14.71 1.09
N THR A 211 -18.86 15.69 1.28
CA THR A 211 -17.42 15.46 1.49
C THR A 211 -17.20 14.58 2.72
N MET A 212 -16.29 13.61 2.66
CA MET A 212 -16.11 12.68 3.78
C MET A 212 -15.68 13.32 5.10
N THR A 213 -14.99 14.47 5.08
CA THR A 213 -14.66 15.23 6.30
C THR A 213 -15.89 15.86 6.97
N GLU A 214 -16.95 16.12 6.20
CA GLU A 214 -18.20 16.75 6.65
C GLU A 214 -19.33 15.72 6.85
N HIS A 215 -19.07 14.42 6.66
CA HIS A 215 -20.10 13.40 6.48
C HIS A 215 -20.71 12.89 7.81
N HIS A 216 -21.54 13.72 8.46
CA HIS A 216 -22.18 13.43 9.76
C HIS A 216 -22.77 12.03 9.89
N TYR A 217 -23.57 11.58 8.92
CA TYR A 217 -24.21 10.26 8.99
C TYR A 217 -23.19 9.12 9.11
N LEU A 218 -22.23 9.01 8.17
CA LEU A 218 -21.25 7.93 8.18
C LEU A 218 -20.29 8.01 9.38
N VAL A 219 -19.92 9.22 9.79
CA VAL A 219 -18.92 9.41 10.84
C VAL A 219 -19.54 9.31 12.24
N ASN A 220 -20.59 10.07 12.53
CA ASN A 220 -21.16 10.15 13.88
C ASN A 220 -22.24 9.09 14.11
N GLU A 221 -23.12 8.84 13.14
CA GLU A 221 -24.23 7.91 13.33
C GLU A 221 -23.79 6.46 13.09
N VAL A 222 -23.06 6.18 12.01
CA VAL A 222 -22.62 4.82 11.68
C VAL A 222 -21.35 4.44 12.45
N LEU A 223 -20.22 5.09 12.18
CA LEU A 223 -18.93 4.72 12.76
C LEU A 223 -18.93 4.82 14.29
N ARG A 224 -19.36 5.95 14.87
CA ARG A 224 -19.41 6.11 16.33
C ARG A 224 -20.67 5.52 16.95
N GLY A 225 -21.84 5.81 16.38
CA GLY A 225 -23.12 5.42 16.95
C GLY A 225 -23.39 3.92 16.86
N GLU A 226 -23.40 3.37 15.65
CA GLU A 226 -23.71 1.95 15.43
C GLU A 226 -22.56 1.02 15.81
N TRP A 227 -21.32 1.36 15.42
CA TRP A 227 -20.17 0.46 15.63
C TRP A 227 -19.43 0.72 16.95
N GLY A 228 -19.70 1.84 17.63
CA GLY A 228 -19.08 2.14 18.93
C GLY A 228 -17.63 2.60 18.85
N PHE A 229 -17.19 3.17 17.71
CA PHE A 229 -15.83 3.71 17.57
C PHE A 229 -15.59 4.87 18.55
N ASP A 230 -14.58 4.71 19.41
CA ASP A 230 -14.22 5.66 20.46
C ASP A 230 -12.92 6.45 20.19
N GLY A 231 -12.29 6.19 19.04
CA GLY A 231 -11.05 6.81 18.62
C GLY A 231 -11.23 8.19 17.99
N PHE A 232 -10.16 8.68 17.36
CA PHE A 232 -10.14 9.98 16.69
C PHE A 232 -10.27 9.84 15.16
N ASN A 233 -10.86 10.85 14.52
CA ASN A 233 -10.92 10.98 13.08
C ASN A 233 -9.98 12.08 12.62
N VAL A 234 -9.10 11.75 11.68
CA VAL A 234 -8.19 12.71 11.05
C VAL A 234 -8.50 12.85 9.58
N SER A 235 -8.30 14.05 9.04
CA SER A 235 -8.46 14.26 7.61
C SER A 235 -7.31 13.58 6.85
N ASP A 236 -7.57 13.15 5.62
CA ASP A 236 -6.47 13.04 4.67
C ASP A 236 -5.82 14.43 4.46
N TRP A 237 -4.58 14.47 3.96
CA TRP A 237 -3.79 15.69 3.89
C TRP A 237 -4.42 16.72 2.95
N MET A 238 -4.86 17.86 3.48
CA MET A 238 -5.61 18.91 2.75
C MET A 238 -7.04 18.51 2.36
N ALA A 239 -7.60 17.43 2.93
CA ALA A 239 -9.00 17.06 2.70
C ALA A 239 -9.99 17.96 3.46
N ALA A 240 -9.60 18.45 4.64
CA ALA A 240 -10.43 19.36 5.44
C ALA A 240 -10.46 20.77 4.82
N ARG A 241 -11.66 21.28 4.52
CA ARG A 241 -11.85 22.50 3.73
C ARG A 241 -12.88 23.47 4.30
N ASP A 242 -13.68 23.06 5.29
CA ASP A 242 -14.65 23.93 5.94
C ASP A 242 -14.65 23.76 7.46
N THR A 243 -14.36 24.84 8.18
CA THR A 243 -14.27 24.82 9.65
C THR A 243 -15.54 24.29 10.34
N VAL A 244 -16.74 24.65 9.85
CA VAL A 244 -18.01 24.37 10.54
C VAL A 244 -18.58 23.03 10.07
N GLY A 245 -18.56 22.78 8.77
CA GLY A 245 -18.94 21.51 8.15
C GLY A 245 -18.09 20.38 8.68
N ASP A 246 -16.77 20.54 8.72
CA ASP A 246 -15.86 19.46 9.13
C ASP A 246 -16.09 19.06 10.61
N ILE A 247 -16.15 20.03 11.53
CA ILE A 247 -16.31 19.73 12.97
C ILE A 247 -17.69 19.15 13.29
N ASN A 248 -18.74 19.64 12.63
CA ASN A 248 -20.08 19.08 12.80
C ASN A 248 -20.24 17.74 12.08
N GLY A 249 -19.48 17.51 11.01
CA GLY A 249 -19.36 16.23 10.31
C GLY A 249 -18.70 15.13 11.16
N GLY A 250 -17.98 15.51 12.22
CA GLY A 250 -17.34 14.58 13.15
C GLY A 250 -15.84 14.36 12.91
N LEU A 251 -15.21 15.23 12.11
CA LEU A 251 -13.76 15.33 12.01
C LEU A 251 -13.19 15.84 13.33
N ASP A 252 -12.19 15.15 13.89
CA ASP A 252 -11.54 15.59 15.13
C ASP A 252 -10.26 16.37 14.84
N VAL A 253 -9.48 15.97 13.83
CA VAL A 253 -8.17 16.55 13.53
C VAL A 253 -8.06 16.93 12.05
N ALA A 254 -7.67 18.17 11.77
CA ALA A 254 -7.43 18.67 10.42
C ALA A 254 -5.91 18.74 10.13
N MET A 255 -5.45 17.93 9.16
CA MET A 255 -4.06 17.84 8.70
C MET A 255 -3.90 18.29 7.24
N PRO A 256 -2.72 18.80 6.86
CA PRO A 256 -1.58 19.19 7.70
C PRO A 256 -1.71 20.59 8.31
N GLY A 257 -0.70 21.00 9.08
CA GLY A 257 -0.48 22.39 9.53
C GLY A 257 0.65 23.10 8.77
N PRO A 258 0.96 24.37 9.10
CA PRO A 258 0.39 25.17 10.19
C PRO A 258 -0.87 25.96 9.80
N ARG A 259 -1.19 26.09 8.50
CA ARG A 259 -2.42 26.74 8.03
C ARG A 259 -3.45 25.66 7.68
N THR A 260 -4.53 25.61 8.45
CA THR A 260 -5.61 24.64 8.29
C THR A 260 -6.96 25.25 8.71
N VAL A 261 -8.05 24.51 8.56
CA VAL A 261 -9.43 24.95 8.86
C VAL A 261 -9.74 25.05 10.36
N TYR A 262 -8.91 24.44 11.22
CA TYR A 262 -9.04 24.47 12.68
C TYR A 262 -8.06 25.45 13.34
N GLY A 263 -7.94 25.42 14.68
CA GLY A 263 -7.19 26.41 15.44
C GLY A 263 -7.96 27.73 15.57
N PRO A 264 -7.38 28.89 15.19
CA PRO A 264 -8.04 30.20 15.36
C PRO A 264 -9.40 30.30 14.66
N ALA A 265 -9.55 29.72 13.47
CA ALA A 265 -10.81 29.76 12.71
C ALA A 265 -11.94 29.04 13.44
N LEU A 266 -11.66 27.87 14.02
CA LEU A 266 -12.63 27.10 14.80
C LEU A 266 -12.98 27.80 16.12
N ALA A 267 -12.00 28.39 16.80
CA ALA A 267 -12.26 29.15 18.03
C ALA A 267 -13.16 30.36 17.75
N GLN A 268 -12.95 31.04 16.61
CA GLN A 268 -13.83 32.11 16.18
C GLN A 268 -15.24 31.60 15.87
N ALA A 269 -15.38 30.46 15.19
CA ALA A 269 -16.68 29.87 14.89
C ALA A 269 -17.50 29.52 16.15
N VAL A 270 -16.85 29.06 17.21
CA VAL A 270 -17.50 28.83 18.52
C VAL A 270 -17.92 30.16 19.16
N ARG A 271 -17.02 31.16 19.18
CA ARG A 271 -17.33 32.51 19.73
C ARG A 271 -18.49 33.19 18.99
N ASP A 272 -18.62 32.94 17.68
CA ASP A 272 -19.71 33.44 16.84
C ASP A 272 -21.02 32.67 17.03
N GLY A 273 -21.02 31.56 17.79
CA GLY A 273 -22.19 30.69 17.97
C GLY A 273 -22.51 29.80 16.76
N ARG A 274 -21.57 29.66 15.80
CA ARG A 274 -21.73 28.80 14.61
C ARG A 274 -21.41 27.33 14.90
N VAL A 275 -20.62 27.07 15.95
CA VAL A 275 -20.26 25.72 16.43
C VAL A 275 -20.53 25.67 17.93
N ALA A 276 -21.15 24.59 18.39
CA ALA A 276 -21.35 24.36 19.82
C ALA A 276 -20.02 24.00 20.48
N GLU A 277 -19.73 24.57 21.66
CA GLU A 277 -18.50 24.30 22.39
C GLU A 277 -18.35 22.81 22.76
N ASP A 278 -19.45 22.15 23.12
CA ASP A 278 -19.50 20.71 23.40
C ASP A 278 -19.04 19.84 22.22
N THR A 279 -19.24 20.29 20.98
CA THR A 279 -18.75 19.59 19.78
C THR A 279 -17.22 19.60 19.74
N VAL A 280 -16.60 20.74 20.07
CA VAL A 280 -15.14 20.86 20.17
C VAL A 280 -14.61 20.02 21.33
N ASP A 281 -15.30 20.03 22.48
CA ASP A 281 -14.92 19.21 23.64
C ASP A 281 -14.94 17.71 23.32
N ALA A 282 -15.93 17.25 22.55
CA ALA A 282 -15.99 15.86 22.09
C ALA A 282 -14.78 15.48 21.22
N ALA A 283 -14.36 16.36 20.30
CA ALA A 283 -13.19 16.15 19.46
C ALA A 283 -11.89 16.15 20.27
N VAL A 284 -11.70 17.14 21.14
CA VAL A 284 -10.52 17.26 22.01
C VAL A 284 -10.38 16.04 22.92
N ARG A 285 -11.48 15.57 23.50
CA ARG A 285 -11.50 14.38 24.37
C ARG A 285 -10.94 13.14 23.65
N ARG A 286 -11.27 12.94 22.38
CA ARG A 286 -10.76 11.79 21.59
C ARG A 286 -9.27 11.89 21.32
N VAL A 287 -8.78 13.09 21.02
CA VAL A 287 -7.33 13.34 20.85
C VAL A 287 -6.58 13.16 22.17
N LEU A 288 -7.12 13.65 23.29
CA LEU A 288 -6.55 13.44 24.62
C LEU A 288 -6.60 11.96 25.05
N ARG A 289 -7.65 11.21 24.68
CA ARG A 289 -7.72 9.77 24.90
C ARG A 289 -6.64 9.04 24.13
N LEU A 290 -6.42 9.39 22.86
CA LEU A 290 -5.29 8.87 22.10
C LEU A 290 -3.95 9.20 22.78
N ALA A 291 -3.76 10.44 23.20
CA ALA A 291 -2.56 10.87 23.91
C ALA A 291 -2.33 10.07 25.22
N ALA A 292 -3.39 9.76 25.95
CA ALA A 292 -3.34 8.88 27.12
C ALA A 292 -2.96 7.43 26.72
N ARG A 293 -3.56 6.90 25.64
CA ARG A 293 -3.28 5.53 25.15
C ARG A 293 -1.81 5.32 24.78
N VAL A 294 -1.22 6.29 24.08
CA VAL A 294 0.19 6.25 23.62
C VAL A 294 1.19 6.74 24.67
N GLY A 295 0.72 7.23 25.83
CA GLY A 295 1.59 7.60 26.96
C GLY A 295 2.24 8.98 26.88
N ILE A 296 1.63 9.93 26.17
CA ILE A 296 2.14 11.31 26.04
C ILE A 296 1.35 12.36 26.83
N LEU A 297 0.29 11.95 27.54
CA LEU A 297 -0.46 12.79 28.47
C LEU A 297 -0.01 12.53 29.92
N ALA A 298 0.44 13.56 30.62
CA ALA A 298 0.90 13.44 32.00
C ALA A 298 -0.20 12.92 32.94
N GLY A 299 0.17 11.95 33.79
CA GLY A 299 -0.75 11.35 34.77
C GLY A 299 -1.55 10.15 34.25
N ALA A 300 -1.57 9.89 32.93
CA ALA A 300 -2.17 8.70 32.35
C ALA A 300 -1.12 7.61 32.13
N GLU A 301 -1.38 6.40 32.63
CA GLU A 301 -0.59 5.22 32.26
C GLU A 301 -0.91 4.82 30.81
N PRO A 302 0.09 4.56 29.95
CA PRO A 302 -0.16 4.10 28.58
C PRO A 302 -0.93 2.77 28.58
N VAL A 303 -1.61 2.47 27.46
CA VAL A 303 -2.25 1.16 27.28
C VAL A 303 -1.21 0.04 27.25
N VAL A 304 -0.03 0.31 26.69
CA VAL A 304 1.09 -0.63 26.64
C VAL A 304 2.27 -0.05 27.39
N ALA A 305 2.49 -0.53 28.62
CA ALA A 305 3.65 -0.16 29.43
C ALA A 305 4.92 -0.91 28.98
N GLU A 306 4.78 -2.20 28.65
CA GLU A 306 5.87 -3.07 28.20
C GLU A 306 5.54 -3.57 26.78
N PRO A 307 6.27 -3.11 25.75
CA PRO A 307 6.04 -3.56 24.38
C PRO A 307 6.47 -5.03 24.20
N PRO A 308 5.98 -5.71 23.14
CA PRO A 308 6.39 -7.07 22.80
C PRO A 308 7.91 -7.21 22.59
N ALA A 309 8.39 -8.45 22.61
CA ALA A 309 9.79 -8.76 22.31
C ALA A 309 10.18 -8.29 20.89
N PRO A 310 11.45 -7.87 20.68
CA PRO A 310 11.89 -7.40 19.37
C PRO A 310 11.70 -8.44 18.26
N VAL A 311 11.28 -7.97 17.09
CA VAL A 311 11.11 -8.76 15.87
C VAL A 311 12.27 -8.49 14.92
N ASP A 312 12.85 -9.56 14.37
CA ASP A 312 13.80 -9.46 13.26
C ASP A 312 13.05 -9.06 11.98
N GLY A 313 13.27 -7.81 11.57
CA GLY A 313 12.56 -7.23 10.43
C GLY A 313 12.95 -7.84 9.09
N GLU A 314 14.22 -8.21 8.90
CA GLU A 314 14.68 -8.82 7.64
C GLU A 314 14.10 -10.24 7.52
N ALA A 315 14.19 -11.04 8.58
CA ALA A 315 13.63 -12.38 8.60
C ALA A 315 12.10 -12.38 8.38
N LEU A 316 11.38 -11.44 9.02
CA LEU A 316 9.93 -11.33 8.83
C LEU A 316 9.56 -10.83 7.43
N ALA A 317 10.28 -9.83 6.88
CA ALA A 317 10.03 -9.35 5.52
C ALA A 317 10.22 -10.48 4.49
N ARG A 318 11.28 -11.29 4.65
CA ARG A 318 11.52 -12.48 3.82
C ARG A 318 10.42 -13.52 3.97
N GLU A 319 9.95 -13.77 5.20
CA GLU A 319 8.84 -14.69 5.46
C GLU A 319 7.54 -14.26 4.80
N ILE A 320 7.17 -12.99 4.92
CA ILE A 320 5.96 -12.46 4.28
C ILE A 320 6.08 -12.58 2.76
N ALA A 321 7.24 -12.22 2.19
CA ALA A 321 7.48 -12.34 0.75
C ALA A 321 7.26 -13.77 0.26
N ARG A 322 7.93 -14.79 0.83
CA ARG A 322 7.76 -16.20 0.41
C ARG A 322 6.32 -16.71 0.58
N ARG A 323 5.64 -16.34 1.67
CA ARG A 323 4.23 -16.74 1.92
C ARG A 323 3.25 -16.03 0.98
N SER A 324 3.62 -14.86 0.45
CA SER A 324 2.76 -14.07 -0.45
C SER A 324 2.85 -14.48 -1.92
N PHE A 325 3.92 -15.15 -2.34
CA PHE A 325 4.10 -15.49 -3.75
C PHE A 325 3.04 -16.49 -4.20
N VAL A 326 2.41 -16.16 -5.33
CA VAL A 326 1.31 -16.95 -5.88
C VAL A 326 1.77 -17.61 -7.17
N LEU A 327 1.97 -18.92 -7.11
CA LEU A 327 2.25 -19.73 -8.30
C LEU A 327 0.92 -19.97 -9.03
N VAL A 328 0.66 -19.28 -10.13
CA VAL A 328 -0.64 -19.37 -10.82
C VAL A 328 -0.63 -20.41 -11.94
N ARG A 329 0.56 -20.79 -12.42
CA ARG A 329 0.78 -21.83 -13.43
C ARG A 329 2.10 -22.56 -13.17
N ASN A 330 2.10 -23.88 -13.30
CA ASN A 330 3.31 -24.71 -13.24
C ASN A 330 3.08 -26.03 -13.98
N GLU A 331 3.61 -26.13 -15.20
CA GLU A 331 3.47 -27.29 -16.07
C GLU A 331 4.78 -28.07 -16.16
N GLY A 332 4.69 -29.38 -16.38
CA GLY A 332 5.84 -30.24 -16.67
C GLY A 332 6.92 -30.28 -15.58
N GLY A 333 6.59 -29.88 -14.35
CA GLY A 333 7.55 -29.77 -13.25
C GLY A 333 8.62 -28.70 -13.48
N ALA A 334 8.26 -27.57 -14.11
CA ALA A 334 9.18 -26.46 -14.36
C ALA A 334 9.69 -25.80 -13.07
N LEU A 335 8.82 -25.67 -12.07
CA LEU A 335 9.20 -25.32 -10.71
C LEU A 335 8.91 -26.46 -9.72
N PRO A 336 9.76 -26.66 -8.70
CA PRO A 336 11.01 -25.91 -8.42
C PRO A 336 12.11 -26.16 -9.47
N LEU A 337 13.08 -25.25 -9.55
CA LEU A 337 14.24 -25.35 -10.43
C LEU A 337 14.99 -26.66 -10.20
N ARG A 338 15.48 -27.26 -11.29
CA ARG A 338 16.24 -28.51 -11.23
C ARG A 338 17.54 -28.32 -10.47
N GLN A 339 17.85 -29.26 -9.56
CA GLN A 339 19.14 -29.29 -8.89
C GLN A 339 20.27 -29.43 -9.90
N ASN A 340 21.32 -28.62 -9.76
CA ASN A 340 22.48 -28.55 -10.66
C ASN A 340 22.15 -28.16 -12.11
N GLY A 341 20.95 -27.63 -12.37
CA GLY A 341 20.62 -27.03 -13.67
C GLY A 341 21.19 -25.63 -13.81
N THR A 342 21.29 -25.19 -15.06
CA THR A 342 21.68 -23.83 -15.45
C THR A 342 20.45 -22.94 -15.64
N VAL A 343 20.57 -21.68 -15.24
CA VAL A 343 19.49 -20.68 -15.28
C VAL A 343 19.93 -19.46 -16.06
N ALA A 344 19.13 -19.08 -17.06
CA ALA A 344 19.22 -17.76 -17.68
C ALA A 344 18.21 -16.83 -17.01
N LEU A 345 18.69 -15.90 -16.18
CA LEU A 345 17.87 -14.87 -15.56
C LEU A 345 17.77 -13.67 -16.48
N ILE A 346 16.55 -13.31 -16.87
CA ILE A 346 16.29 -12.37 -17.95
C ILE A 346 15.34 -11.28 -17.45
N GLY A 347 15.56 -10.02 -17.84
CA GLY A 347 14.69 -8.89 -17.50
C GLY A 347 15.40 -7.86 -16.62
N ALA A 348 15.26 -6.57 -16.94
CA ALA A 348 15.89 -5.49 -16.17
C ALA A 348 15.53 -5.53 -14.67
N ALA A 349 14.27 -5.86 -14.36
CA ALA A 349 13.77 -5.99 -12.99
C ALA A 349 14.40 -7.15 -12.20
N ALA A 350 15.14 -8.06 -12.85
CA ALA A 350 15.90 -9.08 -12.13
C ALA A 350 17.09 -8.48 -11.36
N ARG A 351 17.71 -7.42 -11.91
CA ARG A 351 18.77 -6.66 -11.23
C ARG A 351 18.19 -5.50 -10.41
N ASP A 352 17.19 -4.80 -10.96
CA ASP A 352 16.64 -3.58 -10.40
C ASP A 352 15.13 -3.77 -10.04
N ALA A 353 14.85 -4.71 -9.14
CA ALA A 353 13.48 -5.10 -8.79
C ALA A 353 12.65 -3.98 -8.13
N ARG A 354 11.35 -3.99 -8.42
CA ARG A 354 10.39 -3.08 -7.81
C ARG A 354 9.93 -3.66 -6.47
N VAL A 355 10.37 -3.04 -5.37
CA VAL A 355 10.07 -3.54 -4.01
C VAL A 355 8.89 -2.86 -3.33
N LEU A 356 8.44 -1.71 -3.82
CA LEU A 356 7.36 -0.89 -3.26
C LEU A 356 6.63 -0.09 -4.36
N GLY A 357 5.38 0.31 -4.09
CA GLY A 357 4.60 1.20 -4.98
C GLY A 357 4.97 2.68 -4.80
N GLY A 358 4.44 3.56 -5.67
CA GLY A 358 4.68 5.01 -5.56
C GLY A 358 3.86 5.72 -4.47
N GLY A 359 4.16 7.00 -4.21
CA GLY A 359 3.36 7.85 -3.32
C GLY A 359 3.70 7.79 -1.83
N SER A 360 2.72 8.09 -0.98
CA SER A 360 2.83 8.16 0.49
C SER A 360 3.27 6.86 1.16
N ALA A 361 3.16 5.71 0.47
CA ALA A 361 3.65 4.43 0.99
C ALA A 361 5.18 4.26 0.90
N THR A 362 5.91 5.23 0.32
CA THR A 362 7.37 5.15 0.14
C THR A 362 8.12 5.15 1.47
N VAL A 363 9.06 4.21 1.60
CA VAL A 363 10.00 4.07 2.71
C VAL A 363 11.41 3.78 2.18
N PHE A 364 12.42 4.07 3.00
CA PHE A 364 13.84 3.90 2.64
C PHE A 364 14.45 2.72 3.39
N PRO A 365 14.53 1.52 2.77
CA PRO A 365 15.20 0.38 3.39
C PRO A 365 16.72 0.55 3.38
N ALA A 366 17.38 -0.02 4.39
CA ALA A 366 18.85 0.02 4.49
C ALA A 366 19.55 -0.76 3.36
N ARG A 367 18.86 -1.77 2.80
CA ARG A 367 19.30 -2.55 1.64
C ARG A 367 18.10 -3.13 0.89
N ILE A 368 18.31 -3.51 -0.36
CA ILE A 368 17.37 -4.28 -1.17
C ILE A 368 18.13 -5.47 -1.74
N VAL A 369 17.58 -6.67 -1.64
CA VAL A 369 18.11 -7.87 -2.31
C VAL A 369 17.38 -8.05 -3.63
N SER A 370 18.09 -7.93 -4.75
CA SER A 370 17.52 -8.17 -6.08
C SER A 370 17.32 -9.67 -6.37
N PRO A 371 16.42 -10.06 -7.30
CA PRO A 371 16.35 -11.43 -7.81
C PRO A 371 17.71 -12.00 -8.26
N LEU A 372 18.53 -11.17 -8.91
CA LEU A 372 19.87 -11.52 -9.35
C LEU A 372 20.77 -11.84 -8.15
N ASP A 373 20.80 -10.99 -7.13
CA ASP A 373 21.61 -11.21 -5.93
C ASP A 373 21.13 -12.46 -5.17
N GLY A 374 19.81 -12.62 -5.02
CA GLY A 374 19.22 -13.77 -4.34
C GLY A 374 19.56 -15.10 -5.03
N LEU A 375 19.41 -15.18 -6.35
CA LEU A 375 19.74 -16.39 -7.11
C LEU A 375 21.25 -16.63 -7.20
N THR A 376 22.06 -15.56 -7.29
CA THR A 376 23.53 -15.68 -7.24
C THR A 376 23.97 -16.28 -5.92
N ALA A 377 23.35 -15.90 -4.80
CA ALA A 377 23.66 -16.47 -3.49
C ALA A 377 23.16 -17.91 -3.32
N ALA A 378 22.07 -18.30 -4.00
CA ALA A 378 21.44 -19.60 -3.84
C ALA A 378 21.95 -20.69 -4.80
N LEU A 379 22.49 -20.30 -5.96
CA LEU A 379 22.94 -21.23 -7.00
C LEU A 379 24.47 -21.39 -7.00
N PRO A 380 25.00 -22.54 -7.47
CA PRO A 380 26.44 -22.73 -7.64
C PRO A 380 27.06 -21.72 -8.62
N ASP A 381 28.34 -21.40 -8.40
CA ASP A 381 29.11 -20.54 -9.31
C ASP A 381 29.03 -21.04 -10.75
N GLY A 382 28.69 -20.14 -11.68
CA GLY A 382 28.55 -20.44 -13.10
C GLY A 382 27.20 -21.07 -13.52
N ALA A 383 26.31 -21.38 -12.58
CA ALA A 383 24.97 -21.90 -12.91
C ALA A 383 23.99 -20.80 -13.34
N LEU A 384 24.29 -19.53 -13.10
CA LEU A 384 23.44 -18.38 -13.40
C LEU A 384 24.07 -17.48 -14.45
N THR A 385 23.32 -17.17 -15.50
CA THR A 385 23.63 -16.07 -16.43
C THR A 385 22.56 -14.99 -16.33
N TYR A 386 22.91 -13.75 -16.69
CA TYR A 386 22.00 -12.62 -16.66
C TYR A 386 21.98 -11.87 -18.00
N ALA A 387 20.79 -11.54 -18.48
CA ALA A 387 20.59 -10.65 -19.62
C ALA A 387 19.42 -9.68 -19.35
N VAL A 388 19.53 -8.44 -19.85
CA VAL A 388 18.49 -7.42 -19.63
C VAL A 388 17.22 -7.76 -20.40
N GLY A 389 17.33 -8.12 -21.69
CA GLY A 389 16.18 -8.43 -22.53
C GLY A 389 15.32 -7.20 -22.86
N ALA A 390 14.50 -6.75 -21.93
CA ALA A 390 13.65 -5.57 -22.07
C ALA A 390 13.69 -4.74 -20.78
N ASP A 391 13.76 -3.43 -20.96
CA ASP A 391 13.69 -2.46 -19.87
C ASP A 391 12.27 -1.85 -19.80
N PRO A 392 11.55 -1.98 -18.66
CA PRO A 392 10.26 -1.33 -18.47
C PRO A 392 10.38 0.20 -18.35
N ALA A 393 11.55 0.74 -18.00
CA ALA A 393 11.79 2.17 -17.85
C ALA A 393 12.16 2.81 -19.20
N THR A 394 11.14 3.10 -20.02
CA THR A 394 11.34 3.75 -21.33
C THR A 394 11.49 5.28 -21.25
N GLU A 395 11.37 5.86 -20.07
CA GLU A 395 11.34 7.31 -19.83
C GLU A 395 12.39 7.73 -18.81
N LEU A 396 12.67 9.04 -18.79
CA LEU A 396 13.56 9.63 -17.80
C LEU A 396 12.92 9.52 -16.40
N ALA A 397 13.67 8.99 -15.43
CA ALA A 397 13.22 8.78 -14.06
C ALA A 397 14.07 9.60 -13.09
N VAL A 398 13.60 9.75 -11.84
CA VAL A 398 14.41 10.38 -10.78
C VAL A 398 15.72 9.60 -10.63
N ALA A 399 16.84 10.32 -10.56
CA ALA A 399 18.15 9.73 -10.36
C ALA A 399 18.19 8.95 -9.03
N ASP A 400 18.74 7.75 -9.02
CA ASP A 400 18.80 6.90 -7.81
C ASP A 400 20.05 6.02 -7.91
N ARG A 401 19.99 5.02 -8.80
CA ARG A 401 21.04 4.00 -8.91
C ARG A 401 22.37 4.59 -9.38
N GLY A 402 23.41 4.32 -8.61
CA GLY A 402 24.78 4.78 -8.90
C GLY A 402 25.05 6.22 -8.48
N PHE A 403 24.07 6.92 -7.89
CA PHE A 403 24.23 8.26 -7.37
C PHE A 403 24.53 8.24 -5.86
N THR A 404 25.44 9.10 -5.41
CA THR A 404 25.61 9.45 -4.00
C THR A 404 25.47 10.97 -3.89
N LEU A 405 24.34 11.42 -3.36
CA LEU A 405 23.92 12.81 -3.43
C LEU A 405 23.76 13.43 -2.04
N ARG A 406 23.95 14.75 -1.98
CA ARG A 406 23.62 15.59 -0.84
C ARG A 406 23.07 16.92 -1.32
N THR A 407 22.25 17.55 -0.51
CA THR A 407 21.83 18.93 -0.71
C THR A 407 22.74 19.88 0.05
N VAL A 408 23.10 21.00 -0.57
CA VAL A 408 23.81 22.13 0.03
C VAL A 408 22.93 23.38 -0.11
N CYS A 409 22.50 23.92 1.02
CA CYS A 409 21.65 25.12 1.08
C CYS A 409 22.52 26.36 1.25
N ARG A 410 22.24 27.42 0.48
CA ARG A 410 22.94 28.70 0.60
C ARG A 410 21.99 29.88 0.71
N ASP A 411 22.46 30.93 1.37
CA ASP A 411 21.80 32.23 1.44
C ASP A 411 22.08 33.11 0.21
N THR A 412 21.57 34.34 0.22
CA THR A 412 21.74 35.32 -0.87
C THR A 412 23.19 35.79 -1.07
N GLU A 413 24.05 35.62 -0.06
CA GLU A 413 25.49 35.94 -0.14
C GLU A 413 26.32 34.75 -0.63
N GLY A 414 25.69 33.58 -0.81
CA GLY A 414 26.35 32.33 -1.20
C GLY A 414 26.96 31.56 -0.02
N THR A 415 26.68 31.96 1.21
CA THR A 415 27.16 31.26 2.42
C THR A 415 26.40 29.95 2.58
N VAL A 416 27.10 28.86 2.87
CA VAL A 416 26.46 27.57 3.18
C VAL A 416 25.79 27.66 4.55
N ILE A 417 24.47 27.51 4.56
CA ILE A 417 23.64 27.58 5.77
C ILE A 417 23.15 26.21 6.24
N GLY A 418 23.29 25.18 5.42
CA GLY A 418 22.96 23.80 5.82
C GLY A 418 23.29 22.77 4.74
N THR A 419 23.41 21.52 5.17
CA THR A 419 23.60 20.37 4.28
C THR A 419 22.79 19.18 4.77
N ARG A 420 22.41 18.27 3.87
CA ARG A 420 21.68 17.02 4.19
C ARG A 420 22.00 15.98 3.13
N SER A 421 22.05 14.69 3.50
CA SER A 421 22.11 13.62 2.50
C SER A 421 20.84 13.64 1.63
N ALA A 422 20.92 13.09 0.43
CA ALA A 422 19.76 12.88 -0.42
C ALA A 422 19.67 11.41 -0.80
N PRO A 423 18.53 10.73 -0.55
CA PRO A 423 18.35 9.31 -0.89
C PRO A 423 18.38 9.04 -2.40
N GLY A 424 18.22 10.10 -3.20
CA GLY A 424 18.27 10.07 -4.64
C GLY A 424 18.18 11.49 -5.20
N GLY A 425 17.74 11.58 -6.44
CA GLY A 425 17.64 12.80 -7.23
C GLY A 425 16.50 13.72 -6.81
N LEU A 426 15.56 13.24 -5.98
CA LEU A 426 14.39 14.01 -5.55
C LEU A 426 14.68 14.77 -4.26
N VAL A 427 14.52 16.09 -4.33
CA VAL A 427 14.36 16.96 -3.16
C VAL A 427 12.87 17.21 -2.99
N GLN A 428 12.33 16.88 -1.82
CA GLN A 428 10.94 17.15 -1.47
C GLN A 428 10.87 17.56 0.00
N TRP A 429 10.90 18.86 0.25
CA TRP A 429 10.84 19.46 1.58
C TRP A 429 9.56 20.25 1.73
N MET A 430 8.79 19.94 2.77
CA MET A 430 7.47 20.53 3.02
C MET A 430 7.38 20.98 4.47
N GLY A 431 6.93 22.21 4.69
CA GLY A 431 6.82 22.79 6.02
C GLY A 431 8.16 22.77 6.76
N SER A 432 8.22 22.18 7.95
CA SER A 432 9.43 22.19 8.78
C SER A 432 10.53 21.19 8.35
N ASP A 433 10.35 20.40 7.28
CA ASP A 433 11.34 19.40 6.83
C ASP A 433 12.51 20.02 6.03
N LEU A 434 13.20 21.00 6.63
CA LEU A 434 14.42 21.61 6.08
C LEU A 434 15.68 21.04 6.73
N PRO A 435 16.85 21.08 6.07
CA PRO A 435 18.12 20.72 6.71
C PRO A 435 18.35 21.53 8.00
N ASP A 436 19.01 20.91 8.98
CA ASP A 436 19.22 21.54 10.28
C ASP A 436 19.92 22.91 10.11
N GLY A 437 19.34 23.95 10.71
CA GLY A 437 19.84 25.34 10.61
C GLY A 437 19.29 26.16 9.43
N VAL A 438 18.57 25.53 8.50
CA VAL A 438 17.98 26.22 7.34
C VAL A 438 16.55 26.69 7.66
N THR A 439 16.25 27.93 7.26
CA THR A 439 14.88 28.47 7.29
C THR A 439 14.50 29.00 5.90
N TYR A 440 13.20 29.02 5.60
CA TYR A 440 12.70 29.57 4.34
C TYR A 440 13.08 31.04 4.12
N ASP A 441 13.15 31.83 5.20
CA ASP A 441 13.54 33.25 5.14
C ASP A 441 14.99 33.46 4.67
N THR A 442 15.86 32.51 5.01
CA THR A 442 17.30 32.57 4.70
C THR A 442 17.69 31.78 3.45
N LEU A 443 16.82 30.88 2.98
CA LEU A 443 17.13 29.94 1.91
C LEU A 443 17.03 30.62 0.54
N TYR A 444 18.14 30.69 -0.19
CA TYR A 444 18.19 31.26 -1.54
C TYR A 444 18.40 30.20 -2.62
N THR A 445 19.33 29.27 -2.41
CA THR A 445 19.58 28.17 -3.35
C THR A 445 19.69 26.83 -2.65
N VAL A 446 19.25 25.79 -3.35
CA VAL A 446 19.49 24.39 -2.98
C VAL A 446 20.28 23.74 -4.11
N GLU A 447 21.50 23.32 -3.81
CA GLU A 447 22.33 22.53 -4.73
C GLU A 447 22.24 21.05 -4.35
N LEU A 448 21.66 20.23 -5.22
CA LEU A 448 21.76 18.77 -5.13
C LEU A 448 23.03 18.31 -5.86
N THR A 449 24.04 17.87 -5.13
CA THR A 449 25.38 17.62 -5.65
C THR A 449 26.00 16.34 -5.10
N GLY A 450 26.88 15.72 -5.89
CA GLY A 450 27.64 14.54 -5.49
C GLY A 450 28.18 13.77 -6.69
N THR A 451 28.34 12.46 -6.53
CA THR A 451 28.93 11.60 -7.56
C THR A 451 27.90 10.70 -8.23
N PHE A 452 28.09 10.45 -9.53
CA PHE A 452 27.43 9.40 -10.29
C PHE A 452 28.46 8.42 -10.81
N THR A 453 28.30 7.12 -10.57
CA THR A 453 29.12 6.06 -11.18
C THR A 453 28.30 5.30 -12.21
N PRO A 454 28.55 5.49 -13.52
CA PRO A 454 27.84 4.81 -14.58
C PRO A 454 28.03 3.30 -14.52
N ARG A 455 26.96 2.52 -14.77
CA ARG A 455 27.05 1.06 -14.95
C ARG A 455 27.39 0.66 -16.39
N GLU A 456 27.09 1.55 -17.33
CA GLU A 456 27.22 1.33 -18.76
C GLU A 456 27.97 2.52 -19.36
N SER A 457 28.75 2.29 -20.42
CA SER A 457 29.43 3.36 -21.14
C SER A 457 28.54 3.90 -22.26
N GLY A 458 28.63 5.19 -22.56
CA GLY A 458 27.95 5.82 -23.68
C GLY A 458 27.16 7.09 -23.29
N PRO A 459 26.19 7.50 -24.11
CA PRO A 459 25.45 8.73 -23.89
C PRO A 459 24.39 8.59 -22.79
N HIS A 460 24.69 9.11 -21.60
CA HIS A 460 23.74 9.25 -20.50
C HIS A 460 22.90 10.51 -20.65
N THR A 461 21.58 10.39 -20.45
CA THR A 461 20.68 11.55 -20.43
C THR A 461 20.42 11.98 -19.00
N PHE A 462 20.60 13.27 -18.72
CA PHE A 462 20.18 13.89 -17.46
C PHE A 462 19.08 14.91 -17.74
N GLY A 463 18.20 15.11 -16.77
CA GLY A 463 17.12 16.07 -16.89
C GLY A 463 16.64 16.60 -15.55
N ILE A 464 15.65 17.46 -15.62
CA ILE A 464 15.12 18.21 -14.48
C ILE A 464 13.61 18.00 -14.40
N LYS A 465 13.12 17.64 -13.23
CA LYS A 465 11.70 17.72 -12.86
C LYS A 465 11.48 18.88 -11.89
N GLY A 466 10.44 19.67 -12.14
CA GLY A 466 10.09 20.88 -11.37
C GLY A 466 10.17 22.15 -12.22
N ALA A 467 9.74 23.28 -11.67
CA ALA A 467 9.77 24.58 -12.33
C ALA A 467 10.67 25.57 -11.56
N GLY A 468 11.19 26.57 -12.26
CA GLY A 468 12.07 27.61 -11.69
C GLY A 468 13.43 27.69 -12.36
N ALA A 469 14.32 28.50 -11.79
CA ALA A 469 15.68 28.65 -12.31
C ALA A 469 16.55 27.48 -11.84
N PHE A 470 17.25 26.85 -12.79
CA PHE A 470 18.13 25.73 -12.52
C PHE A 470 19.46 25.85 -13.26
N THR A 471 20.52 25.37 -12.61
CA THR A 471 21.83 25.14 -13.23
C THR A 471 22.20 23.65 -13.10
N LEU A 472 22.35 22.95 -14.22
CA LEU A 472 22.74 21.53 -14.28
C LEU A 472 24.17 21.40 -14.82
N THR A 473 25.04 20.82 -14.01
CA THR A 473 26.43 20.53 -14.35
C THR A 473 26.71 19.03 -14.23
N VAL A 474 27.36 18.47 -15.23
CA VAL A 474 27.84 17.07 -15.26
C VAL A 474 29.30 17.08 -15.69
N ASP A 475 30.17 16.48 -14.87
CA ASP A 475 31.62 16.39 -15.10
C ASP A 475 32.27 17.74 -15.45
N GLY A 476 31.94 18.77 -14.67
CA GLY A 476 32.43 20.15 -14.86
C GLY A 476 31.83 20.91 -16.05
N THR A 477 30.97 20.27 -16.86
CA THR A 477 30.28 20.91 -17.99
C THR A 477 28.87 21.34 -17.59
N THR A 478 28.56 22.62 -17.73
CA THR A 478 27.19 23.15 -17.52
C THR A 478 26.37 22.95 -18.79
N TYR A 479 25.30 22.16 -18.68
CA TYR A 479 24.40 21.82 -19.79
C TYR A 479 23.13 22.65 -19.81
N PHE A 480 22.70 23.13 -18.64
CA PHE A 480 21.52 23.97 -18.50
C PHE A 480 21.80 25.04 -17.45
N ASP A 481 21.42 26.28 -17.77
CA ASP A 481 21.49 27.44 -16.88
C ASP A 481 20.41 28.44 -17.31
N ASP A 482 19.16 28.10 -17.01
CA ASP A 482 17.98 28.87 -17.44
C ASP A 482 16.77 28.58 -16.53
N VAL A 483 15.63 29.21 -16.83
CA VAL A 483 14.35 29.02 -16.14
C VAL A 483 13.53 27.94 -16.85
N GLN A 484 13.26 26.83 -16.15
CA GLN A 484 12.30 25.81 -16.57
C GLN A 484 10.88 26.27 -16.22
N ARG A 485 10.05 26.49 -17.23
CA ARG A 485 8.62 26.83 -17.09
C ARG A 485 7.76 25.58 -17.29
N PRO A 486 6.63 25.46 -16.58
CA PRO A 486 5.69 24.37 -16.83
C PRO A 486 5.05 24.49 -18.22
N ASP A 487 4.68 23.36 -18.82
CA ASP A 487 4.03 23.31 -20.15
C ASP A 487 2.59 23.87 -20.14
N LYS A 488 1.96 23.99 -18.96
CA LYS A 488 0.64 24.59 -18.74
C LYS A 488 0.60 25.43 -17.46
N ASP A 489 -0.36 26.33 -17.37
CA ASP A 489 -0.68 27.10 -16.16
C ASP A 489 -1.41 26.24 -15.09
N ASP A 490 -0.93 25.01 -14.86
CA ASP A 490 -1.42 24.11 -13.80
C ASP A 490 -0.34 23.99 -12.69
N PRO A 491 -0.60 24.52 -11.48
CA PRO A 491 0.32 24.41 -10.35
C PRO A 491 0.68 22.97 -9.98
N PHE A 492 -0.23 22.01 -10.20
CA PHE A 492 -0.02 20.60 -9.90
C PHE A 492 0.90 19.95 -10.95
N GLU A 493 0.67 20.23 -12.23
CA GLU A 493 1.55 19.78 -13.32
C GLU A 493 2.95 20.43 -13.22
N ALA A 494 3.05 21.66 -12.70
CA ALA A 494 4.32 22.35 -12.47
C ALA A 494 5.19 21.70 -11.37
N LEU A 495 4.57 21.08 -10.35
CA LEU A 495 5.26 20.40 -9.25
C LEU A 495 5.49 18.90 -9.55
N PHE A 496 4.55 18.26 -10.27
CA PHE A 496 4.53 16.80 -10.47
C PHE A 496 4.72 16.34 -11.93
N GLY A 497 4.92 17.26 -12.87
CA GLY A 497 5.08 16.98 -14.30
C GLY A 497 6.22 16.02 -14.65
N ALA A 498 6.26 15.61 -15.92
CA ALA A 498 7.29 14.70 -16.41
C ALA A 498 8.68 15.35 -16.36
N PRO A 499 9.75 14.59 -16.05
CA PRO A 499 11.11 15.11 -16.16
C PRO A 499 11.43 15.56 -17.59
N VAL A 500 12.07 16.72 -17.73
CA VAL A 500 12.50 17.27 -19.02
C VAL A 500 13.98 16.94 -19.24
N PRO A 501 14.37 16.29 -20.35
CA PRO A 501 15.77 16.08 -20.69
C PRO A 501 16.51 17.41 -20.89
N ARG A 502 17.71 17.54 -20.29
CA ARG A 502 18.50 18.79 -20.30
C ARG A 502 19.97 18.60 -20.67
N ALA A 503 20.50 17.40 -20.50
CA ALA A 503 21.89 17.09 -20.85
C ALA A 503 22.01 15.69 -21.49
N GLN A 504 22.98 15.55 -22.37
CA GLN A 504 23.50 14.26 -22.81
C GLN A 504 25.02 14.28 -22.64
N ALA A 505 25.54 13.39 -21.79
CA ALA A 505 26.95 13.30 -21.48
C ALA A 505 27.48 11.91 -21.85
N GLU A 506 28.60 11.86 -22.57
CA GLU A 506 29.32 10.61 -22.84
C GLU A 506 30.12 10.23 -21.60
N LEU A 507 29.77 9.11 -20.97
CA LEU A 507 30.41 8.64 -19.74
C LEU A 507 30.95 7.21 -19.90
N THR A 508 31.92 6.85 -19.06
CA THR A 508 32.52 5.51 -19.03
C THR A 508 31.98 4.72 -17.84
N ALA A 509 31.59 3.46 -18.06
CA ALA A 509 31.20 2.54 -17.01
C ALA A 509 32.30 2.43 -15.92
N GLY A 510 31.91 2.56 -14.66
CA GLY A 510 32.79 2.44 -13.50
C GLY A 510 33.64 3.66 -13.18
N GLU A 511 33.65 4.70 -14.02
CA GLU A 511 34.37 5.96 -13.76
C GLU A 511 33.42 6.97 -13.09
N PRO A 512 33.63 7.32 -11.81
CA PRO A 512 32.76 8.29 -11.13
C PRO A 512 32.91 9.69 -11.72
N VAL A 513 31.79 10.39 -11.91
CA VAL A 513 31.74 11.79 -12.32
C VAL A 513 30.97 12.64 -11.32
N GLU A 514 31.35 13.91 -11.21
CA GLU A 514 30.62 14.87 -10.38
C GLU A 514 29.36 15.35 -11.11
N VAL A 515 28.26 15.43 -10.37
CA VAL A 515 26.96 15.91 -10.84
C VAL A 515 26.43 16.96 -9.87
N SER A 516 25.85 18.04 -10.40
CA SER A 516 25.23 19.08 -9.58
C SER A 516 24.01 19.67 -10.29
N LEU A 517 22.89 19.76 -9.56
CA LEU A 517 21.69 20.47 -9.94
C LEU A 517 21.40 21.54 -8.88
N THR A 518 21.63 22.80 -9.23
CA THR A 518 21.31 23.95 -8.38
C THR A 518 19.94 24.50 -8.75
N HIS A 519 19.08 24.71 -7.75
CA HIS A 519 17.79 25.36 -7.87
C HIS A 519 17.80 26.70 -7.11
N VAL A 520 17.34 27.78 -7.75
CA VAL A 520 17.06 29.05 -7.06
C VAL A 520 15.66 28.98 -6.48
N VAL A 521 15.56 29.02 -5.17
CA VAL A 521 14.29 28.86 -4.46
C VAL A 521 13.47 30.13 -4.60
N GLN A 522 12.25 29.97 -5.11
CA GLN A 522 11.23 31.01 -5.15
C GLN A 522 9.98 30.48 -4.45
N LEU A 523 9.69 31.00 -3.26
CA LEU A 523 8.49 30.65 -2.52
C LEU A 523 7.37 31.59 -2.93
N PRO A 524 6.23 31.08 -3.46
CA PRO A 524 5.11 31.94 -3.81
C PRO A 524 4.47 32.53 -2.55
N ASP A 525 4.08 33.81 -2.61
CA ASP A 525 3.35 34.43 -1.51
C ASP A 525 1.95 33.81 -1.34
N GLY A 526 1.52 33.62 -0.10
CA GLY A 526 0.15 33.23 0.23
C GLY A 526 -0.19 31.74 0.08
N VAL A 527 0.78 30.86 -0.22
CA VAL A 527 0.55 29.41 -0.24
C VAL A 527 0.28 28.87 1.19
N PRO A 528 -0.57 27.84 1.36
CA PRO A 528 -0.88 27.26 2.67
C PRO A 528 0.33 26.66 3.39
N MET A 529 1.34 26.24 2.62
CA MET A 529 2.54 25.57 3.07
C MET A 529 3.70 25.90 2.16
N GLU A 530 4.85 26.23 2.74
CA GLU A 530 6.09 26.37 2.00
C GLU A 530 6.61 24.99 1.54
N VAL A 531 6.96 24.89 0.26
CA VAL A 531 7.42 23.65 -0.38
C VAL A 531 8.63 23.94 -1.25
N VAL A 532 9.67 23.12 -1.12
CA VAL A 532 10.80 23.06 -2.05
C VAL A 532 10.81 21.68 -2.65
N THR A 533 10.50 21.58 -3.95
CA THR A 533 10.49 20.30 -4.65
C THR A 533 11.06 20.43 -6.06
N PHE A 534 12.02 19.56 -6.37
CA PHE A 534 12.59 19.39 -7.70
C PHE A 534 13.34 18.05 -7.75
N ALA A 535 13.62 17.55 -8.95
CA ALA A 535 14.43 16.36 -9.08
C ALA A 535 15.48 16.43 -10.19
N LEU A 536 16.67 15.91 -9.89
CA LEU A 536 17.62 15.43 -10.89
C LEU A 536 17.09 14.11 -11.43
N ALA A 537 16.96 14.03 -12.75
CA ALA A 537 16.49 12.85 -13.45
C ALA A 537 17.59 12.28 -14.34
N HIS A 538 17.59 10.96 -14.54
CA HIS A 538 18.64 10.23 -15.24
C HIS A 538 18.08 9.04 -16.02
N SER A 539 18.70 8.75 -17.17
CA SER A 539 18.56 7.46 -17.85
C SER A 539 19.91 7.01 -18.43
N ALA A 540 20.16 5.71 -18.37
CA ALA A 540 21.32 5.08 -18.99
C ALA A 540 21.28 5.15 -20.54
N PRO A 541 22.40 4.88 -21.23
CA PRO A 541 22.44 4.76 -22.68
C PRO A 541 21.41 3.75 -23.18
N ARG A 542 20.60 4.16 -24.15
CA ARG A 542 19.60 3.26 -24.76
C ARG A 542 20.30 2.36 -25.77
N ARG A 543 20.31 1.06 -25.48
CA ARG A 543 20.70 0.02 -26.43
C ARG A 543 19.51 -0.34 -27.34
N ASP A 544 19.80 -0.89 -28.51
CA ASP A 544 18.75 -1.36 -29.42
C ASP A 544 17.91 -2.46 -28.73
N PRO A 545 16.58 -2.29 -28.59
CA PRO A 545 15.73 -3.30 -27.99
C PRO A 545 15.79 -4.67 -28.70
N ASP A 546 16.01 -4.70 -30.02
CA ASP A 546 16.12 -5.97 -30.76
C ASP A 546 17.42 -6.71 -30.41
N GLU A 547 18.53 -5.97 -30.21
CA GLU A 547 19.80 -6.54 -29.75
C GLU A 547 19.66 -7.12 -28.32
N LEU A 548 19.02 -6.37 -27.41
CA LEU A 548 18.82 -6.82 -26.03
C LEU A 548 17.96 -8.09 -25.96
N ILE A 549 16.89 -8.17 -26.76
CA ILE A 549 16.03 -9.36 -26.83
C ILE A 549 16.82 -10.53 -27.45
N ALA A 550 17.61 -10.30 -28.50
CA ALA A 550 18.43 -11.35 -29.10
C ALA A 550 19.45 -11.94 -28.12
N GLU A 551 20.11 -11.10 -27.31
CA GLU A 551 21.02 -11.54 -26.24
C GLU A 551 20.30 -12.42 -25.20
N ALA A 552 19.10 -12.00 -24.78
CA ALA A 552 18.29 -12.75 -23.83
C ALA A 552 17.83 -14.10 -24.41
N VAL A 553 17.45 -14.15 -25.69
CA VAL A 553 17.07 -15.39 -26.39
C VAL A 553 18.24 -16.37 -26.46
N GLU A 554 19.46 -15.91 -26.76
CA GLU A 554 20.63 -16.78 -26.79
C GLU A 554 21.03 -17.27 -25.39
N ALA A 555 20.92 -16.42 -24.37
CA ALA A 555 21.09 -16.84 -22.98
C ALA A 555 20.07 -17.92 -22.60
N ALA A 556 18.79 -17.73 -22.95
CA ALA A 556 17.73 -18.70 -22.71
C ALA A 556 17.99 -20.05 -23.41
N ARG A 557 18.47 -20.02 -24.65
CA ARG A 557 18.81 -21.23 -25.44
C ARG A 557 19.94 -22.04 -24.80
N ALA A 558 20.89 -21.35 -24.15
CA ALA A 558 22.07 -21.97 -23.54
C ALA A 558 21.82 -22.55 -22.13
N ALA A 559 20.69 -22.23 -21.50
CA ALA A 559 20.35 -22.66 -20.14
C ALA A 559 19.28 -23.76 -20.10
N ASP A 560 19.25 -24.55 -19.03
CA ASP A 560 18.22 -25.56 -18.81
C ASP A 560 16.84 -24.94 -18.54
N THR A 561 16.83 -23.78 -17.86
CA THR A 561 15.62 -23.01 -17.51
C THR A 561 15.86 -21.53 -17.77
N ALA A 562 14.89 -20.86 -18.39
CA ALA A 562 14.88 -19.40 -18.50
C ALA A 562 13.93 -18.82 -17.45
N VAL A 563 14.41 -17.90 -16.62
CA VAL A 563 13.59 -17.16 -15.64
C VAL A 563 13.48 -15.73 -16.11
N VAL A 564 12.31 -15.34 -16.63
CA VAL A 564 12.06 -13.97 -17.11
C VAL A 564 11.35 -13.18 -16.01
N VAL A 565 11.94 -12.09 -15.55
CA VAL A 565 11.35 -11.17 -14.57
C VAL A 565 10.75 -9.99 -15.32
N VAL A 566 9.42 -9.90 -15.29
CA VAL A 566 8.66 -8.77 -15.84
C VAL A 566 8.11 -7.91 -14.70
N ALA A 567 7.99 -6.61 -14.92
CA ALA A 567 7.60 -5.67 -13.88
C ALA A 567 6.80 -4.47 -14.40
N THR A 568 6.05 -3.85 -13.49
CA THR A 568 5.53 -2.49 -13.63
C THR A 568 6.53 -1.47 -13.07
N THR A 569 6.22 -0.18 -13.22
CA THR A 569 7.04 0.94 -12.69
C THR A 569 6.21 1.82 -11.76
N ASP A 570 6.84 2.75 -11.04
CA ASP A 570 6.12 3.82 -10.29
C ASP A 570 5.22 4.67 -11.17
N ARG A 571 5.50 4.75 -12.47
CA ARG A 571 4.64 5.48 -13.41
C ARG A 571 3.40 4.70 -13.82
N VAL A 572 3.34 3.41 -13.53
CA VAL A 572 2.18 2.56 -13.79
C VAL A 572 1.34 2.42 -12.52
N GLU A 573 1.97 2.28 -11.35
CA GLU A 573 1.29 2.02 -10.09
C GLU A 573 1.75 3.00 -9.00
N SER A 574 0.99 4.08 -8.82
CA SER A 574 1.26 5.11 -7.82
C SER A 574 -0.01 5.80 -7.36
N GLU A 575 0.06 6.34 -6.16
CA GLU A 575 -0.84 7.39 -5.71
C GLU A 575 -0.86 8.58 -6.70
N GLY A 576 -2.05 9.15 -6.90
CA GLY A 576 -2.29 10.38 -7.65
C GLY A 576 -2.85 10.20 -9.06
N PHE A 577 -2.83 9.00 -9.64
CA PHE A 577 -3.45 8.72 -10.94
C PHE A 577 -3.85 7.26 -11.09
N ASP A 578 -4.87 7.00 -11.90
CA ASP A 578 -5.26 5.63 -12.28
C ASP A 578 -4.58 5.20 -13.58
N ARG A 579 -4.52 3.89 -13.79
CA ARG A 579 -4.03 3.28 -15.02
C ARG A 579 -5.05 3.47 -16.14
N THR A 580 -4.55 3.55 -17.36
CA THR A 580 -5.39 3.59 -18.58
C THR A 580 -5.47 2.25 -19.30
N ASP A 581 -4.49 1.37 -19.06
CA ASP A 581 -4.48 0.00 -19.56
C ASP A 581 -3.81 -0.98 -18.57
N LEU A 582 -3.92 -2.28 -18.89
CA LEU A 582 -3.36 -3.35 -18.06
C LEU A 582 -2.06 -3.95 -18.62
N ARG A 583 -1.45 -3.37 -19.65
CA ARG A 583 -0.30 -3.97 -20.34
C ARG A 583 0.98 -3.81 -19.53
N LEU A 584 1.93 -4.72 -19.74
CA LEU A 584 3.29 -4.54 -19.26
C LEU A 584 3.97 -3.41 -20.05
N PRO A 585 4.72 -2.50 -19.39
CA PRO A 585 5.43 -1.43 -20.10
C PRO A 585 6.57 -1.95 -20.98
N GLY A 586 6.93 -1.17 -21.99
CA GLY A 586 8.03 -1.51 -22.91
C GLY A 586 7.74 -2.73 -23.79
N ARG A 587 8.77 -3.51 -24.10
CA ARG A 587 8.69 -4.72 -24.95
C ARG A 587 8.73 -6.03 -24.17
N GLN A 588 8.29 -6.01 -22.91
CA GLN A 588 8.34 -7.18 -22.04
C GLN A 588 7.50 -8.35 -22.56
N ASP A 589 6.34 -8.08 -23.15
CA ASP A 589 5.51 -9.13 -23.78
C ASP A 589 6.20 -9.78 -25.00
N ASP A 590 6.96 -9.01 -25.78
CA ASP A 590 7.73 -9.55 -26.91
C ASP A 590 8.89 -10.41 -26.40
N LEU A 591 9.61 -9.91 -25.39
CA LEU A 591 10.70 -10.64 -24.74
C LEU A 591 10.24 -12.01 -24.26
N VAL A 592 9.13 -12.07 -23.52
CA VAL A 592 8.62 -13.33 -22.97
C VAL A 592 8.30 -14.33 -24.08
N ARG A 593 7.59 -13.91 -25.14
CA ARG A 593 7.25 -14.81 -26.27
C ARG A 593 8.50 -15.33 -26.97
N MET A 594 9.47 -14.45 -27.23
CA MET A 594 10.70 -14.83 -27.92
C MET A 594 11.57 -15.78 -27.09
N VAL A 595 11.65 -15.56 -25.77
CA VAL A 595 12.35 -16.45 -24.83
C VAL A 595 11.62 -17.80 -24.71
N ALA A 596 10.30 -17.80 -24.55
CA ALA A 596 9.49 -19.02 -24.47
C ALA A 596 9.60 -19.89 -25.73
N ALA A 597 9.66 -19.27 -26.90
CA ALA A 597 9.88 -19.96 -28.17
C ALA A 597 11.29 -20.58 -28.27
N ALA A 598 12.29 -20.00 -27.60
CA ALA A 598 13.67 -20.50 -27.59
C ALA A 598 13.95 -21.54 -26.50
N ASN A 599 13.26 -21.44 -25.36
CA ASN A 599 13.38 -22.38 -24.24
C ASN A 599 11.98 -22.72 -23.68
N PRO A 600 11.49 -23.97 -23.87
CA PRO A 600 10.17 -24.38 -23.38
C PRO A 600 10.09 -24.46 -21.84
N ASN A 601 11.22 -24.53 -21.12
CA ASN A 601 11.25 -24.43 -19.66
C ASN A 601 11.35 -22.95 -19.24
N THR A 602 10.48 -22.10 -19.78
CA THR A 602 10.42 -20.68 -19.39
C THR A 602 9.50 -20.50 -18.19
N VAL A 603 10.06 -19.92 -17.13
CA VAL A 603 9.37 -19.47 -15.92
C VAL A 603 9.28 -17.95 -15.97
N VAL A 604 8.10 -17.39 -15.78
CA VAL A 604 7.92 -15.93 -15.71
C VAL A 604 7.57 -15.49 -14.30
N VAL A 605 8.36 -14.55 -13.78
CA VAL A 605 8.15 -13.90 -12.50
C VAL A 605 7.52 -12.53 -12.77
N VAL A 606 6.31 -12.30 -12.25
CA VAL A 606 5.55 -11.05 -12.43
C VAL A 606 5.63 -10.21 -11.16
N ASN A 607 6.43 -9.14 -11.22
CA ASN A 607 6.67 -8.17 -10.15
C ASN A 607 5.79 -6.92 -10.37
N SER A 608 4.50 -7.03 -10.02
CA SER A 608 3.51 -5.95 -10.13
C SER A 608 2.61 -5.88 -8.89
N GLY A 609 2.19 -4.69 -8.48
CA GLY A 609 1.32 -4.51 -7.30
C GLY A 609 -0.17 -4.75 -7.57
N SER A 610 -0.54 -4.90 -8.83
CA SER A 610 -1.91 -5.08 -9.32
C SER A 610 -1.93 -5.97 -10.57
N PRO A 611 -3.13 -6.41 -11.02
CA PRO A 611 -3.25 -7.23 -12.22
C PRO A 611 -2.63 -6.58 -13.47
N VAL A 612 -1.89 -7.36 -14.25
CA VAL A 612 -1.42 -7.01 -15.60
C VAL A 612 -1.89 -8.07 -16.60
N GLU A 613 -2.05 -7.71 -17.87
CA GLU A 613 -2.38 -8.69 -18.90
C GLU A 613 -1.20 -9.65 -19.12
N LEU A 614 -1.52 -10.93 -19.26
CA LEU A 614 -0.55 -12.00 -19.49
C LEU A 614 -0.90 -12.74 -20.79
N PRO A 615 -0.68 -12.12 -21.96
CA PRO A 615 -1.15 -12.67 -23.24
C PRO A 615 -0.37 -13.94 -23.64
N TRP A 616 0.83 -14.14 -23.12
CA TRP A 616 1.72 -15.29 -23.34
C TRP A 616 1.60 -16.38 -22.26
N ARG A 617 0.66 -16.25 -21.30
CA ARG A 617 0.58 -17.15 -20.12
C ARG A 617 0.50 -18.64 -20.46
N ASP A 618 -0.12 -18.98 -21.60
CA ASP A 618 -0.31 -20.36 -22.05
C ASP A 618 0.90 -20.87 -22.86
N GLU A 619 1.83 -19.99 -23.22
CA GLU A 619 3.06 -20.28 -23.97
C GLU A 619 4.26 -20.60 -23.05
N VAL A 620 4.15 -20.33 -21.75
CA VAL A 620 5.22 -20.53 -20.75
C VAL A 620 4.91 -21.69 -19.82
N ALA A 621 5.96 -22.26 -19.21
CA ALA A 621 5.83 -23.42 -18.34
C ALA A 621 5.36 -23.06 -16.93
N ALA A 622 5.79 -21.91 -16.39
CA ALA A 622 5.32 -21.45 -15.08
C ALA A 622 5.15 -19.93 -15.01
N VAL A 623 4.24 -19.49 -14.16
CA VAL A 623 4.01 -18.07 -13.85
C VAL A 623 3.91 -17.90 -12.33
N LEU A 624 4.80 -17.08 -11.78
CA LEU A 624 4.88 -16.76 -10.35
C LEU A 624 4.64 -15.28 -10.14
N LEU A 625 3.64 -14.93 -9.34
CA LEU A 625 3.35 -13.53 -8.97
C LEU A 625 4.08 -13.20 -7.67
N THR A 626 4.90 -12.15 -7.69
CA THR A 626 5.70 -11.73 -6.52
C THR A 626 5.25 -10.42 -5.88
N TRP A 627 4.23 -9.78 -6.46
CA TRP A 627 3.71 -8.49 -6.00
C TRP A 627 4.80 -7.41 -5.99
N PHE A 628 4.72 -6.45 -5.07
CA PHE A 628 5.88 -5.74 -4.56
C PHE A 628 6.37 -6.43 -3.27
N PRO A 629 7.51 -7.17 -3.32
CA PRO A 629 7.88 -8.13 -2.28
C PRO A 629 8.70 -7.54 -1.12
N GLY A 630 8.87 -6.22 -1.04
CA GLY A 630 9.69 -5.59 -0.02
C GLY A 630 11.20 -5.88 -0.16
N GLN A 631 11.97 -5.49 0.86
CA GLN A 631 13.44 -5.44 0.78
C GLN A 631 14.14 -6.80 0.64
N GLU A 632 13.52 -7.88 1.10
CA GLU A 632 14.07 -9.25 1.05
C GLU A 632 13.47 -10.09 -0.08
N GLY A 633 12.79 -9.45 -1.04
CA GLY A 633 12.09 -10.12 -2.13
C GLY A 633 12.98 -11.03 -3.00
N GLY A 634 14.22 -10.62 -3.29
CA GLY A 634 15.17 -11.44 -4.04
C GLY A 634 15.57 -12.72 -3.32
N SER A 635 15.85 -12.64 -2.01
CA SER A 635 16.15 -13.80 -1.17
C SER A 635 14.97 -14.77 -1.15
N ALA A 636 13.76 -14.26 -0.89
CA ALA A 636 12.54 -15.07 -0.87
C ALA A 636 12.26 -15.72 -2.24
N LEU A 637 12.53 -15.01 -3.33
CA LEU A 637 12.35 -15.52 -4.69
C LEU A 637 13.30 -16.68 -4.97
N ALA A 638 14.56 -16.56 -4.58
CA ALA A 638 15.52 -17.66 -4.72
C ALA A 638 15.10 -18.90 -3.90
N GLU A 639 14.63 -18.71 -2.66
CA GLU A 639 14.13 -19.80 -1.81
C GLU A 639 12.92 -20.52 -2.45
N VAL A 640 11.98 -19.77 -3.05
CA VAL A 640 10.82 -20.35 -3.72
C VAL A 640 11.20 -21.03 -5.04
N LEU A 641 11.99 -20.37 -5.90
CA LEU A 641 12.38 -20.92 -7.20
C LEU A 641 13.19 -22.20 -7.04
N THR A 642 14.14 -22.26 -6.09
CA THR A 642 14.93 -23.48 -5.82
C THR A 642 14.15 -24.56 -5.08
N GLY A 643 12.96 -24.23 -4.58
CA GLY A 643 12.16 -25.13 -3.75
C GLY A 643 12.68 -25.31 -2.34
N ALA A 644 13.59 -24.47 -1.86
CA ALA A 644 13.95 -24.41 -0.44
C ALA A 644 12.72 -24.06 0.43
N HIS A 645 11.80 -23.28 -0.13
CA HIS A 645 10.47 -23.06 0.39
C HIS A 645 9.39 -23.26 -0.68
N GLU A 646 8.21 -23.65 -0.22
CA GLU A 646 7.00 -23.79 -1.04
C GLU A 646 6.35 -22.42 -1.30
N PRO A 647 5.86 -22.14 -2.52
CA PRO A 647 4.93 -21.06 -2.73
C PRO A 647 3.63 -21.41 -2.00
N GLY A 648 3.11 -20.46 -1.23
CA GLY A 648 1.94 -20.69 -0.36
C GLY A 648 0.84 -19.66 -0.53
N GLY A 649 1.01 -18.67 -1.42
CA GLY A 649 0.06 -17.58 -1.59
C GLY A 649 -1.18 -17.98 -2.38
N ARG A 650 -2.26 -17.22 -2.19
CA ARG A 650 -3.51 -17.33 -2.96
C ARG A 650 -3.92 -15.93 -3.42
N LEU A 651 -4.44 -15.82 -4.64
CA LEU A 651 -4.84 -14.54 -5.22
C LEU A 651 -5.87 -13.81 -4.33
N PRO A 652 -5.56 -12.61 -3.81
CA PRO A 652 -6.53 -11.78 -3.10
C PRO A 652 -7.38 -10.93 -4.06
N THR A 653 -7.14 -11.04 -5.37
CA THR A 653 -7.85 -10.28 -6.42
C THR A 653 -7.99 -11.15 -7.67
N THR A 654 -9.07 -10.97 -8.43
CA THR A 654 -9.30 -11.71 -9.67
C THR A 654 -8.42 -11.16 -10.79
N TRP A 655 -7.72 -12.05 -11.51
CA TRP A 655 -6.75 -11.67 -12.54
C TRP A 655 -7.33 -11.91 -13.94
N GLY A 656 -7.42 -10.86 -14.77
CA GLY A 656 -8.00 -10.96 -16.12
C GLY A 656 -7.55 -9.84 -17.07
N SER A 657 -7.98 -9.91 -18.32
CA SER A 657 -7.75 -8.84 -19.30
C SER A 657 -8.69 -7.66 -19.07
N LEU A 658 -8.27 -6.47 -19.51
CA LEU A 658 -9.09 -5.26 -19.37
C LEU A 658 -10.40 -5.39 -20.16
N ALA A 659 -10.34 -6.00 -21.36
CA ALA A 659 -11.51 -6.22 -22.20
C ALA A 659 -12.56 -7.15 -21.56
N ALA A 660 -12.13 -8.07 -20.69
CA ALA A 660 -13.01 -9.00 -20.01
C ALA A 660 -13.42 -8.52 -18.60
N ALA A 661 -12.68 -7.60 -17.99
CA ALA A 661 -12.98 -7.04 -16.68
C ALA A 661 -14.40 -6.44 -16.63
N PRO A 662 -15.28 -6.88 -15.71
CA PRO A 662 -16.64 -6.37 -15.63
C PRO A 662 -16.75 -4.94 -15.09
N VAL A 663 -15.79 -4.51 -14.26
CA VAL A 663 -15.77 -3.20 -13.59
C VAL A 663 -14.44 -2.52 -13.92
N THR A 664 -14.50 -1.43 -14.68
CA THR A 664 -13.30 -0.72 -15.18
C THR A 664 -13.36 0.79 -15.00
N GLN A 665 -14.52 1.35 -14.64
CA GLN A 665 -14.70 2.79 -14.58
C GLN A 665 -13.98 3.39 -13.36
N VAL A 666 -12.98 4.24 -13.61
CA VAL A 666 -12.22 4.98 -12.59
C VAL A 666 -12.29 6.49 -12.79
N THR A 667 -12.64 6.95 -13.99
CA THR A 667 -12.74 8.36 -14.33
C THR A 667 -14.18 8.86 -14.10
N PRO A 668 -14.38 9.94 -13.32
CA PRO A 668 -15.68 10.56 -13.16
C PRO A 668 -16.15 11.28 -14.43
N ALA A 669 -17.46 11.47 -14.55
CA ALA A 669 -18.09 12.33 -15.53
C ALA A 669 -18.78 13.48 -14.79
N ASP A 670 -18.49 14.72 -15.16
CA ASP A 670 -19.04 15.92 -14.52
C ASP A 670 -18.86 15.95 -12.98
N GLY A 671 -17.73 15.39 -12.50
CA GLY A 671 -17.41 15.29 -11.07
C GLY A 671 -18.07 14.13 -10.33
N GLU A 672 -18.86 13.29 -11.01
CA GLU A 672 -19.55 12.14 -10.41
C GLU A 672 -18.99 10.80 -10.93
N LEU A 673 -18.82 9.83 -10.02
CA LEU A 673 -18.43 8.46 -10.36
C LEU A 673 -19.48 7.47 -9.82
N PRO A 674 -20.37 6.95 -10.67
CA PRO A 674 -21.43 6.04 -10.24
C PRO A 674 -20.95 4.59 -10.07
N TYR A 675 -21.24 3.98 -8.92
CA TYR A 675 -20.92 2.59 -8.62
C TYR A 675 -22.10 1.68 -9.03
N THR A 676 -22.37 1.67 -10.33
CA THR A 676 -23.55 1.00 -10.93
C THR A 676 -23.55 -0.52 -10.80
N GLU A 677 -22.39 -1.12 -10.55
CA GLU A 677 -22.22 -2.55 -10.32
C GLU A 677 -22.77 -3.01 -8.97
N GLY A 678 -23.07 -2.09 -8.04
CA GLY A 678 -23.61 -2.40 -6.73
C GLY A 678 -22.70 -3.34 -5.94
N VAL A 679 -23.25 -4.46 -5.45
CA VAL A 679 -22.50 -5.46 -4.66
C VAL A 679 -21.60 -6.38 -5.51
N PHE A 680 -21.52 -6.15 -6.82
CA PHE A 680 -20.83 -7.02 -7.77
C PHE A 680 -19.52 -6.40 -8.25
N ILE A 681 -18.51 -6.35 -7.37
CA ILE A 681 -17.10 -6.09 -7.71
C ILE A 681 -16.28 -7.40 -7.68
N GLY A 682 -15.07 -7.38 -8.23
CA GLY A 682 -14.16 -8.52 -8.17
C GLY A 682 -14.80 -9.83 -8.67
N HIS A 683 -14.50 -10.96 -8.01
CA HIS A 683 -15.03 -12.27 -8.37
C HIS A 683 -16.55 -12.32 -8.45
N ARG A 684 -17.26 -11.52 -7.64
CA ARG A 684 -18.73 -11.41 -7.67
C ARG A 684 -19.20 -10.87 -9.02
N ALA A 685 -18.49 -9.86 -9.54
CA ALA A 685 -18.74 -9.28 -10.86
C ALA A 685 -18.44 -10.26 -11.99
N TRP A 686 -17.31 -10.97 -11.91
CA TRP A 686 -16.89 -11.95 -12.90
C TRP A 686 -17.90 -13.09 -13.02
N GLU A 687 -18.37 -13.61 -11.89
CA GLU A 687 -19.41 -14.64 -11.85
C GLU A 687 -20.74 -14.14 -12.41
N ARG A 688 -21.19 -12.93 -12.02
CA ARG A 688 -22.42 -12.32 -12.56
C ARG A 688 -22.35 -12.16 -14.07
N ALA A 689 -21.20 -11.76 -14.60
CA ALA A 689 -20.98 -11.58 -16.02
C ALA A 689 -20.85 -12.91 -16.79
N GLY A 690 -20.72 -14.06 -16.10
CA GLY A 690 -20.46 -15.36 -16.71
C GLY A 690 -19.14 -15.42 -17.47
N ARG A 691 -18.15 -14.58 -17.08
CA ARG A 691 -16.85 -14.47 -17.76
C ARG A 691 -15.80 -15.29 -17.01
N THR A 692 -14.88 -15.89 -17.76
CA THR A 692 -13.76 -16.65 -17.17
C THR A 692 -12.54 -15.72 -17.05
N PRO A 693 -12.04 -15.45 -15.83
CA PRO A 693 -10.79 -14.71 -15.65
C PRO A 693 -9.59 -15.55 -16.09
N SER A 694 -8.43 -14.91 -16.27
CA SER A 694 -7.17 -15.65 -16.51
C SER A 694 -6.82 -16.51 -15.30
N TYR A 695 -6.97 -15.95 -14.09
CA TYR A 695 -6.85 -16.67 -12.83
C TYR A 695 -7.91 -16.16 -11.83
N PRO A 696 -8.70 -17.05 -11.22
CA PRO A 696 -9.80 -16.66 -10.35
C PRO A 696 -9.34 -16.26 -8.95
N PHE A 697 -10.16 -15.50 -8.23
CA PHE A 697 -9.93 -15.19 -6.82
C PHE A 697 -9.65 -16.44 -5.98
N GLY A 698 -8.68 -16.33 -5.08
CA GLY A 698 -8.22 -17.42 -4.25
C GLY A 698 -7.32 -18.44 -4.95
N HIS A 699 -7.08 -18.35 -6.27
CA HIS A 699 -6.21 -19.30 -6.98
C HIS A 699 -4.74 -19.19 -6.54
N GLY A 700 -4.06 -20.34 -6.48
CA GLY A 700 -2.63 -20.44 -6.21
C GLY A 700 -2.22 -21.88 -6.00
N LEU A 701 -1.11 -22.27 -6.60
CA LEU A 701 -0.53 -23.61 -6.55
C LEU A 701 0.57 -23.68 -5.49
N GLY A 702 0.92 -24.91 -5.10
CA GLY A 702 2.14 -25.26 -4.37
C GLY A 702 2.97 -26.25 -5.18
N TYR A 703 4.08 -26.74 -4.63
CA TYR A 703 4.83 -27.88 -5.19
C TYR A 703 4.42 -29.23 -4.57
N THR A 704 3.40 -29.25 -3.72
CA THR A 704 2.75 -30.47 -3.24
C THR A 704 1.26 -30.49 -3.57
N ASP A 705 0.69 -31.70 -3.55
CA ASP A 705 -0.71 -31.96 -3.83
C ASP A 705 -1.53 -32.11 -2.55
N TRP A 706 -2.80 -31.72 -2.62
CA TRP A 706 -3.73 -31.78 -1.49
C TRP A 706 -5.03 -32.45 -1.89
N ALA A 707 -5.49 -33.38 -1.05
CA ALA A 707 -6.82 -33.97 -1.14
C ALA A 707 -7.71 -33.41 -0.04
N TYR A 708 -8.89 -32.89 -0.42
CA TYR A 708 -9.95 -32.53 0.51
C TYR A 708 -10.77 -33.79 0.78
N GLU A 709 -10.71 -34.32 2.01
CA GLU A 709 -11.26 -35.63 2.35
C GLU A 709 -12.66 -35.54 2.97
N THR A 710 -12.92 -34.55 3.83
CA THR A 710 -14.20 -34.41 4.53
C THR A 710 -14.61 -32.94 4.70
N LEU A 711 -15.92 -32.68 4.64
CA LEU A 711 -16.54 -31.39 4.97
C LEU A 711 -17.78 -31.64 5.82
N ALA A 712 -17.86 -31.01 7.00
CA ALA A 712 -19.04 -30.97 7.84
C ALA A 712 -19.32 -29.53 8.27
N ALA A 713 -20.53 -29.03 8.00
CA ALA A 713 -20.94 -27.67 8.37
C ALA A 713 -22.26 -27.68 9.16
N ASP A 714 -22.38 -26.79 10.15
CA ASP A 714 -23.55 -26.70 11.04
C ASP A 714 -24.22 -25.32 11.06
N GLY A 715 -23.86 -24.44 10.12
CA GLY A 715 -24.35 -23.06 10.02
C GLY A 715 -23.60 -22.04 10.87
N THR A 716 -22.75 -22.49 11.79
CA THR A 716 -21.84 -21.62 12.57
C THR A 716 -20.38 -21.93 12.33
N THR A 717 -20.06 -23.16 11.95
CA THR A 717 -18.71 -23.60 11.62
C THR A 717 -18.72 -24.57 10.44
N ALA A 718 -17.58 -24.66 9.75
CA ALA A 718 -17.26 -25.68 8.77
C ALA A 718 -15.96 -26.38 9.18
N ARG A 719 -16.01 -27.69 9.40
CA ARG A 719 -14.84 -28.55 9.64
C ARG A 719 -14.42 -29.21 8.34
N VAL A 720 -13.16 -29.05 7.96
CA VAL A 720 -12.60 -29.52 6.70
C VAL A 720 -11.39 -30.39 6.99
N GLY A 721 -11.44 -31.65 6.57
CA GLY A 721 -10.33 -32.60 6.67
C GLY A 721 -9.57 -32.65 5.35
N LEU A 722 -8.24 -32.54 5.41
CA LEU A 722 -7.36 -32.52 4.26
C LEU A 722 -6.20 -33.48 4.46
N ARG A 723 -5.63 -33.96 3.36
CA ARG A 723 -4.37 -34.71 3.33
C ARG A 723 -3.41 -34.08 2.35
N ASN A 724 -2.15 -33.91 2.75
CA ASN A 724 -1.07 -33.65 1.80
C ASN A 724 -0.74 -34.96 1.09
N THR A 725 -1.09 -35.08 -0.19
CA THR A 725 -0.92 -36.29 -0.99
C THR A 725 0.35 -36.28 -1.83
N GLY A 726 1.09 -35.18 -1.85
CA GLY A 726 2.35 -35.09 -2.56
C GLY A 726 3.54 -35.61 -1.75
N GLU A 727 4.74 -35.34 -2.26
CA GLU A 727 6.00 -35.86 -1.72
C GLU A 727 6.77 -34.84 -0.88
N ARG A 728 6.22 -33.62 -0.72
CA ARG A 728 6.88 -32.50 -0.03
C ARG A 728 6.01 -31.95 1.08
N PRO A 729 6.59 -31.42 2.18
CA PRO A 729 5.82 -30.60 3.10
C PRO A 729 5.27 -29.39 2.35
N GLY A 730 4.07 -28.95 2.69
CA GLY A 730 3.50 -27.78 2.03
C GLY A 730 2.47 -27.07 2.88
N ARG A 731 1.93 -25.99 2.30
CA ARG A 731 0.89 -25.16 2.89
C ARG A 731 -0.35 -25.15 2.01
N GLU A 732 -1.53 -25.22 2.63
CA GLU A 732 -2.82 -25.07 1.97
C GLU A 732 -3.67 -23.99 2.65
N VAL A 733 -4.46 -23.27 1.85
CA VAL A 733 -5.43 -22.29 2.34
C VAL A 733 -6.82 -22.79 1.97
N VAL A 734 -7.52 -23.28 2.97
CA VAL A 734 -8.92 -23.72 2.86
C VAL A 734 -9.82 -22.50 2.81
N GLN A 735 -10.53 -22.34 1.70
CA GLN A 735 -11.48 -21.24 1.48
C GLN A 735 -12.89 -21.81 1.55
N VAL A 736 -13.74 -21.18 2.36
CA VAL A 736 -15.13 -21.59 2.57
C VAL A 736 -16.07 -20.55 2.01
N TYR A 737 -16.87 -20.96 1.03
CA TYR A 737 -17.84 -20.11 0.35
C TYR A 737 -19.27 -20.52 0.71
N VAL A 738 -20.15 -19.53 0.87
CA VAL A 738 -21.59 -19.72 1.03
C VAL A 738 -22.30 -19.38 -0.27
N ARG A 739 -23.28 -20.20 -0.64
CA ARG A 739 -24.14 -20.00 -1.81
C ARG A 739 -25.60 -20.29 -1.47
N PRO A 740 -26.53 -19.35 -1.67
CA PRO A 740 -27.95 -19.65 -1.56
C PRO A 740 -28.37 -20.76 -2.55
N ALA A 741 -29.19 -21.71 -2.09
CA ALA A 741 -29.70 -22.77 -2.96
C ALA A 741 -30.69 -22.24 -4.02
N GLU A 742 -31.50 -21.24 -3.63
CA GLU A 742 -32.35 -20.49 -4.55
C GLU A 742 -31.56 -19.32 -5.15
N PRO A 743 -31.35 -19.28 -6.48
CA PRO A 743 -30.62 -18.19 -7.12
C PRO A 743 -31.36 -16.86 -6.97
N ASP A 744 -30.62 -15.81 -6.66
CA ASP A 744 -31.10 -14.43 -6.63
C ASP A 744 -30.17 -13.56 -7.48
N PRO A 745 -30.65 -12.99 -8.61
CA PRO A 745 -29.81 -12.18 -9.49
C PRO A 745 -29.31 -10.87 -8.85
N GLU A 746 -29.91 -10.45 -7.73
CA GLU A 746 -29.53 -9.27 -6.95
C GLU A 746 -28.56 -9.59 -5.82
N ARG A 747 -28.10 -10.85 -5.70
CA ARG A 747 -27.10 -11.30 -4.73
C ARG A 747 -25.91 -11.96 -5.42
N PRO A 748 -24.68 -11.81 -4.89
CA PRO A 748 -23.56 -12.60 -5.34
C PRO A 748 -23.85 -14.10 -5.19
N ALA A 749 -23.55 -14.88 -6.23
CA ALA A 749 -23.84 -16.31 -6.25
C ALA A 749 -23.01 -17.07 -5.19
N ARG A 750 -21.80 -16.60 -4.89
CA ARG A 750 -20.93 -17.09 -3.84
C ARG A 750 -20.34 -15.92 -3.06
N LEU A 751 -20.21 -16.09 -1.76
CA LEU A 751 -19.52 -15.17 -0.86
C LEU A 751 -18.47 -15.94 -0.07
N LEU A 752 -17.28 -15.38 0.08
CA LEU A 752 -16.29 -15.88 1.03
C LEU A 752 -16.85 -15.70 2.45
N ALA A 753 -17.02 -16.80 3.18
CA ALA A 753 -17.52 -16.79 4.55
C ALA A 753 -16.38 -16.91 5.58
N GLY A 754 -15.30 -17.59 5.21
CA GLY A 754 -14.16 -17.82 6.09
C GLY A 754 -13.03 -18.55 5.39
N PHE A 755 -11.86 -18.58 6.02
CA PHE A 755 -10.73 -19.35 5.55
C PHE A 755 -9.86 -19.84 6.73
N ALA A 756 -9.02 -20.84 6.46
CA ALA A 756 -7.97 -21.27 7.38
C ALA A 756 -6.75 -21.78 6.61
N SER A 757 -5.56 -21.57 7.15
CA SER A 757 -4.31 -22.08 6.57
C SER A 757 -3.80 -23.28 7.36
N VAL A 758 -3.23 -24.27 6.67
CA VAL A 758 -2.57 -25.43 7.28
C VAL A 758 -1.22 -25.69 6.66
N GLU A 759 -0.33 -26.29 7.44
CA GLU A 759 0.90 -26.91 6.96
C GLU A 759 0.87 -28.39 7.34
N ALA A 760 1.34 -29.26 6.44
CA ALA A 760 1.40 -30.70 6.70
C ALA A 760 2.55 -31.34 5.92
N GLY A 761 3.16 -32.38 6.49
CA GLY A 761 4.15 -33.21 5.82
C GLY A 761 3.53 -34.18 4.79
N PRO A 762 4.34 -34.86 3.96
CA PRO A 762 3.86 -35.84 3.00
C PRO A 762 3.01 -36.94 3.65
N GLY A 763 1.81 -37.17 3.15
CA GLY A 763 0.86 -38.18 3.62
C GLY A 763 0.09 -37.81 4.89
N GLU A 764 0.43 -36.71 5.56
CA GLU A 764 -0.22 -36.27 6.81
C GLU A 764 -1.64 -35.74 6.55
N SER A 765 -2.57 -36.12 7.44
CA SER A 765 -3.94 -35.60 7.47
C SER A 765 -4.08 -34.53 8.56
N VAL A 766 -4.76 -33.46 8.24
CA VAL A 766 -5.05 -32.33 9.12
C VAL A 766 -6.53 -31.97 9.04
N GLU A 767 -7.11 -31.45 10.12
CA GLU A 767 -8.47 -30.92 10.13
C GLU A 767 -8.43 -29.45 10.55
N VAL A 768 -9.17 -28.60 9.85
CA VAL A 768 -9.39 -27.20 10.23
C VAL A 768 -10.85 -26.94 10.54
N THR A 769 -11.07 -26.01 11.47
CA THR A 769 -12.39 -25.43 11.74
C THR A 769 -12.40 -23.99 11.26
N VAL A 770 -13.32 -23.68 10.36
CA VAL A 770 -13.55 -22.33 9.83
C VAL A 770 -14.87 -21.81 10.40
N ALA A 771 -14.86 -20.61 10.98
CA ALA A 771 -16.07 -19.97 11.45
C ALA A 771 -16.94 -19.51 10.27
N LEU A 772 -18.25 -19.68 10.38
CA LEU A 772 -19.25 -19.14 9.46
C LEU A 772 -19.94 -17.97 10.17
N PRO A 773 -19.46 -16.73 9.99
CA PRO A 773 -20.03 -15.58 10.67
C PRO A 773 -21.47 -15.37 10.22
N ARG A 774 -22.33 -14.92 11.14
CA ARG A 774 -23.73 -14.63 10.86
C ARG A 774 -23.90 -13.69 9.65
N ARG A 775 -22.99 -12.72 9.49
CA ARG A 775 -22.99 -11.75 8.39
C ARG A 775 -22.93 -12.38 7.00
N ALA A 776 -22.36 -13.59 6.86
CA ALA A 776 -22.34 -14.32 5.59
C ALA A 776 -23.75 -14.73 5.09
N PHE A 777 -24.75 -14.69 5.97
CA PHE A 777 -26.16 -15.02 5.69
C PHE A 777 -27.08 -13.81 5.80
N GLU A 778 -26.53 -12.60 5.92
CA GLU A 778 -27.29 -11.36 6.02
C GLU A 778 -27.14 -10.53 4.73
N VAL A 779 -28.14 -9.72 4.45
CA VAL A 779 -28.10 -8.68 3.42
C VAL A 779 -28.49 -7.35 4.05
N TRP A 780 -28.00 -6.24 3.52
CA TRP A 780 -28.46 -4.93 3.95
C TRP A 780 -29.79 -4.60 3.27
N ASP A 781 -30.86 -4.48 4.05
CA ASP A 781 -32.16 -4.05 3.57
C ASP A 781 -32.26 -2.51 3.68
N GLU A 782 -32.27 -1.82 2.54
CA GLU A 782 -32.31 -0.36 2.48
C GLU A 782 -33.64 0.24 2.99
N THR A 783 -34.73 -0.54 2.98
CA THR A 783 -36.03 -0.08 3.50
C THR A 783 -36.06 -0.18 5.03
N ALA A 784 -35.58 -1.29 5.58
CA ALA A 784 -35.48 -1.50 7.02
C ALA A 784 -34.29 -0.77 7.66
N LYS A 785 -33.32 -0.33 6.85
CA LYS A 785 -32.03 0.24 7.27
C LYS A 785 -31.31 -0.64 8.28
N ALA A 786 -31.28 -1.94 7.99
CA ALA A 786 -30.73 -2.94 8.89
C ALA A 786 -30.23 -4.17 8.14
N TRP A 787 -29.31 -4.89 8.78
CA TRP A 787 -28.95 -6.24 8.37
C TRP A 787 -30.12 -7.19 8.61
N VAL A 788 -30.54 -7.88 7.55
CA VAL A 788 -31.61 -8.86 7.59
C VAL A 788 -31.04 -10.24 7.29
N PHE A 789 -31.31 -11.17 8.19
CA PHE A 789 -30.90 -12.56 8.04
C PHE A 789 -31.77 -13.30 7.05
N VAL A 790 -31.17 -13.82 6.00
CA VAL A 790 -31.87 -14.52 4.93
C VAL A 790 -31.90 -16.01 5.24
N LYS A 791 -32.99 -16.46 5.87
CA LYS A 791 -33.23 -17.88 6.14
C LYS A 791 -33.38 -18.66 4.85
N GLY A 792 -32.93 -19.91 4.86
CA GLY A 792 -33.07 -20.79 3.70
C GLY A 792 -32.03 -21.89 3.66
N SER A 793 -32.04 -22.63 2.55
CA SER A 793 -31.03 -23.64 2.27
C SER A 793 -29.82 -23.00 1.59
N TYR A 794 -28.63 -23.38 2.04
CA TYR A 794 -27.36 -22.91 1.49
C TYR A 794 -26.46 -24.10 1.17
N GLU A 795 -25.65 -23.94 0.12
CA GLU A 795 -24.53 -24.80 -0.21
C GLU A 795 -23.26 -24.17 0.38
N ILE A 796 -22.60 -24.90 1.28
CA ILE A 796 -21.25 -24.59 1.77
C ILE A 796 -20.25 -25.30 0.87
N THR A 797 -19.31 -24.56 0.29
CA THR A 797 -18.22 -25.12 -0.51
C THR A 797 -16.90 -24.90 0.21
N ALA A 798 -16.09 -25.94 0.34
CA ALA A 798 -14.70 -25.85 0.78
C ALA A 798 -13.77 -26.24 -0.38
N GLY A 799 -12.86 -25.35 -0.73
CA GLY A 799 -11.92 -25.55 -1.85
C GLY A 799 -10.67 -24.69 -1.72
N ARG A 800 -9.85 -24.72 -2.78
CA ARG A 800 -8.59 -23.96 -2.87
C ARG A 800 -8.73 -22.60 -3.53
N SER A 801 -9.83 -22.34 -4.21
CA SER A 801 -10.16 -21.09 -4.90
C SER A 801 -11.66 -21.03 -5.17
N ILE A 802 -12.18 -19.89 -5.62
CA ILE A 802 -13.60 -19.78 -5.99
C ILE A 802 -13.99 -20.68 -7.19
N ALA A 803 -13.03 -21.04 -8.04
CA ALA A 803 -13.26 -21.94 -9.16
C ALA A 803 -13.17 -23.43 -8.78
N ASP A 804 -12.55 -23.74 -7.64
CA ASP A 804 -12.40 -25.10 -7.14
C ASP A 804 -13.58 -25.47 -6.25
N ARG A 805 -14.36 -26.46 -6.69
CA ARG A 805 -15.55 -26.94 -5.98
C ARG A 805 -15.30 -28.14 -5.07
N GLY A 806 -14.04 -28.38 -4.69
CA GLY A 806 -13.55 -29.43 -3.78
C GLY A 806 -14.63 -30.28 -3.10
N LEU A 807 -15.14 -29.82 -1.95
CA LEU A 807 -16.23 -30.46 -1.22
C LEU A 807 -17.41 -29.51 -1.04
N THR A 808 -18.62 -30.07 -1.02
CA THR A 808 -19.86 -29.32 -0.77
C THR A 808 -20.69 -29.96 0.34
N ALA A 809 -21.38 -29.14 1.13
CA ALA A 809 -22.30 -29.58 2.17
C ALA A 809 -23.54 -28.66 2.22
N PRO A 810 -24.76 -29.21 2.21
CA PRO A 810 -25.96 -28.40 2.39
C PRO A 810 -26.17 -28.07 3.87
N ILE A 811 -26.63 -26.86 4.15
CA ILE A 811 -27.10 -26.44 5.47
C ILE A 811 -28.44 -25.71 5.35
N ASN A 812 -29.17 -25.64 6.46
CA ASN A 812 -30.33 -24.77 6.61
C ASN A 812 -30.07 -23.83 7.77
N VAL A 813 -30.32 -22.54 7.56
CA VAL A 813 -30.14 -21.49 8.57
C VAL A 813 -31.41 -20.68 8.81
#